data_AF-A0A0A1U3I8-F1
#
_entry.id   AF-A0A0A1U3I8-F1
#
_cell.length_a   1.000
_cell.length_b   1.000
_cell.length_c   1.000
_cell.angle_alpha   90.00
_cell.angle_beta   90.00
_cell.angle_gamma   90.00
#
_symmetry.space_group_name_H-M   'P 1'
#
loop_
_entity.id
_entity.type
_entity.pdbx_description
1 polymer ?
#
loop_
_entity_poly.entity_id
_entity_poly.type
_entity_poly.pdbx_seq_one_letter_code
_entity_poly.pdbx_strand_id
1 'polypeptide(L)'
;MIPLLFTIVSAYWIDYGHIIKCSSSSYYDQFNSLINYKGGLLLPFRSELYIECNSLENINVYFQDADSLIYVFLNNTNLHFINQKTTFYNITNSTFILSNNSIYEKIDSQKQFTSHVNTQLNLLKKADIMCSGYIQHNCVRCVNGYDCTECSSGYSLVRRSGCPVTCLHAPTQDYPTVCGLGNFYSYSNGYCDPQNCETSTGITSTYITCKTCKTCLTGYNLYNNKCYPQDSNCLVTNSYGVGCTYCRTNYRLVDRFCFPCTTIEGCLTCSSNADTWCTSCAEGYYLYQVSSISSCIACPIGCSSCATSSSAKPTCKGCSSGYYQIGSTCSKCDDTCGGTCEDTTGYCKSCINGYVFNIANPKVCISCQEYDPNCSECAGYANSCYKCSVGYPSVFGKCKECDSTCSDGKCDNNNGNCFECQIGYTQKSSASLSCEACNTAFSDCQKCSQTIRKCESCVDGKYPSTSSPFNCILCDTSCENNCNTTNGKCIKCKENYVFKLNDEMKCESCFSFDQNCLKCSEDFERKCITCSNGYYLSGGKCVRCDSSCNFQCDKITGNCLNCSSGYVPSNPISKTCQSCTSFDANCQTCSTQFERKCLICESSFYTSANGSCVKCDVTCNGECDGSSGNCTNCQVGYVFMEPKSVKCELCKTFDSNCRECKDYGERKCKTCENNYYPNPLTSKCRVCDSTCEKNQCDTSTGICNKCITNFIFQNPRSISCDNCSQFEEQCKTCSSDSTRKCVECKTNHYVNTENNKCKMCDS
;
A
#
# COMPACT_ATOMS: atom_id res chain seq x y z
N MET A 1 -35.99 8.52 -11.84
CA MET A 1 -37.42 8.16 -11.93
C MET A 1 -37.54 6.70 -11.57
N ILE A 2 -38.03 6.40 -10.36
CA ILE A 2 -38.13 5.05 -9.81
C ILE A 2 -39.60 4.60 -9.96
N PRO A 3 -39.88 3.37 -10.44
CA PRO A 3 -41.26 2.86 -10.51
C PRO A 3 -41.83 2.62 -9.10
N LEU A 4 -43.10 2.98 -8.89
CA LEU A 4 -43.87 2.65 -7.69
C LEU A 4 -44.07 1.13 -7.60
N LEU A 5 -43.45 0.48 -6.63
CA LEU A 5 -43.57 -0.96 -6.42
C LEU A 5 -44.78 -1.27 -5.52
N PHE A 6 -45.92 -1.69 -6.09
CA PHE A 6 -46.97 -2.35 -5.32
C PHE A 6 -46.65 -3.84 -5.19
N THR A 7 -46.84 -4.43 -4.02
CA THR A 7 -46.81 -5.89 -3.84
C THR A 7 -48.02 -6.30 -3.00
N ILE A 8 -48.98 -6.99 -3.61
CA ILE A 8 -50.18 -7.49 -2.93
C ILE A 8 -50.04 -8.99 -2.78
N VAL A 9 -49.86 -9.47 -1.55
CA VAL A 9 -49.37 -10.84 -1.27
C VAL A 9 -50.50 -11.87 -1.06
N SER A 10 -51.70 -11.65 -1.63
CA SER A 10 -52.73 -12.71 -1.66
C SER A 10 -53.71 -12.51 -2.82
N ALA A 11 -54.04 -13.62 -3.48
CA ALA A 11 -54.92 -13.76 -4.66
C ALA A 11 -54.37 -13.37 -6.04
N TYR A 12 -55.07 -13.84 -7.08
CA TYR A 12 -54.83 -13.54 -8.49
C TYR A 12 -55.45 -12.18 -8.83
N TRP A 13 -54.67 -11.27 -9.40
CA TRP A 13 -55.08 -9.90 -9.70
C TRP A 13 -55.10 -9.66 -11.21
N ILE A 14 -56.09 -8.91 -11.71
CA ILE A 14 -56.25 -8.57 -13.13
C ILE A 14 -56.23 -7.04 -13.28
N ASP A 15 -55.36 -6.51 -14.15
CA ASP A 15 -55.26 -5.08 -14.46
C ASP A 15 -56.07 -4.74 -15.72
N TYR A 16 -57.14 -3.96 -15.56
CA TYR A 16 -58.00 -3.47 -16.65
C TYR A 16 -57.57 -2.08 -17.16
N GLY A 17 -56.33 -1.68 -16.94
CA GLY A 17 -55.85 -0.36 -17.32
C GLY A 17 -56.08 0.65 -16.22
N HIS A 18 -57.32 0.99 -15.83
CA HIS A 18 -57.55 2.00 -14.77
C HIS A 18 -57.99 1.40 -13.44
N ILE A 19 -58.45 0.14 -13.43
CA ILE A 19 -59.00 -0.55 -12.26
C ILE A 19 -58.32 -1.92 -12.12
N ILE A 20 -57.91 -2.26 -10.91
CA ILE A 20 -57.30 -3.54 -10.56
C ILE A 20 -58.29 -4.36 -9.74
N LYS A 21 -58.61 -5.58 -10.17
CA LYS A 21 -59.59 -6.44 -9.50
C LYS A 21 -58.99 -7.75 -8.99
N CYS A 22 -59.46 -8.23 -7.83
CA CYS A 22 -59.10 -9.56 -7.32
C CYS A 22 -60.03 -10.66 -7.85
N SER A 23 -59.47 -11.82 -8.19
CA SER A 23 -60.21 -13.02 -8.63
C SER A 23 -60.00 -14.18 -7.66
N SER A 24 -61.07 -14.92 -7.39
CA SER A 24 -61.06 -16.15 -6.56
C SER A 24 -60.87 -17.43 -7.37
N SER A 25 -60.79 -17.37 -8.72
CA SER A 25 -60.57 -18.54 -9.58
C SER A 25 -59.33 -18.40 -10.45
N SER A 26 -58.59 -19.50 -10.63
CA SER A 26 -57.39 -19.60 -11.47
C SER A 26 -57.68 -19.82 -12.97
N TYR A 27 -58.91 -19.56 -13.44
CA TYR A 27 -59.40 -20.06 -14.75
C TYR A 27 -59.51 -19.00 -15.87
N TYR A 28 -59.21 -17.72 -15.60
CA TYR A 28 -59.19 -16.66 -16.63
C TYR A 28 -57.75 -16.21 -16.91
N ASP A 29 -57.03 -17.03 -17.68
CA ASP A 29 -55.83 -16.63 -18.41
C ASP A 29 -56.24 -15.95 -19.73
N GLN A 30 -55.39 -15.03 -20.21
CA GLN A 30 -55.50 -14.22 -21.43
C GLN A 30 -56.21 -12.86 -21.23
N PHE A 31 -55.51 -11.88 -20.66
CA PHE A 31 -55.27 -10.54 -21.22
C PHE A 31 -54.42 -9.74 -20.21
N ASN A 32 -53.23 -9.28 -20.65
CA ASN A 32 -52.24 -8.46 -19.93
C ASN A 32 -51.47 -9.11 -18.76
N SER A 33 -50.43 -9.87 -19.09
CA SER A 33 -49.39 -10.28 -18.14
C SER A 33 -48.47 -9.11 -17.77
N LEU A 34 -48.46 -8.71 -16.49
CA LEU A 34 -47.35 -7.96 -15.87
C LEU A 34 -46.65 -8.87 -14.85
N ILE A 35 -45.32 -8.76 -14.81
CA ILE A 35 -44.35 -9.74 -14.29
C ILE A 35 -44.62 -10.13 -12.83
N ASN A 36 -44.79 -11.44 -12.59
CA ASN A 36 -44.93 -12.05 -11.29
C ASN A 36 -43.55 -12.32 -10.68
N TYR A 37 -43.05 -11.44 -9.79
CA TYR A 37 -41.84 -11.69 -9.01
C TYR A 37 -42.23 -11.85 -7.53
N LYS A 38 -42.14 -13.08 -7.01
CA LYS A 38 -42.43 -13.46 -5.61
C LYS A 38 -43.85 -13.12 -5.09
N GLY A 39 -44.89 -13.29 -5.91
CA GLY A 39 -46.29 -13.24 -5.44
C GLY A 39 -46.83 -11.84 -5.19
N GLY A 40 -46.37 -10.84 -5.96
CA GLY A 40 -46.91 -9.46 -5.95
C GLY A 40 -47.05 -8.90 -7.37
N LEU A 41 -47.95 -7.94 -7.55
CA LEU A 41 -48.27 -7.27 -8.82
C LEU A 41 -47.59 -5.90 -8.94
N LEU A 42 -46.72 -5.73 -9.94
CA LEU A 42 -45.91 -4.52 -10.15
C LEU A 42 -46.54 -3.61 -11.22
N LEU A 43 -46.80 -2.34 -10.88
CA LEU A 43 -47.55 -1.41 -11.73
C LEU A 43 -46.69 -0.22 -12.19
N PRO A 44 -46.89 0.31 -13.42
CA PRO A 44 -46.25 1.55 -13.86
C PRO A 44 -46.84 2.79 -13.16
N PHE A 45 -46.11 3.92 -13.20
CA PHE A 45 -46.50 5.18 -12.56
C PHE A 45 -47.89 5.69 -13.04
N ARG A 46 -48.77 5.99 -12.08
CA ARG A 46 -50.11 6.57 -12.32
C ARG A 46 -50.44 7.56 -11.21
N SER A 47 -51.01 8.71 -11.57
CA SER A 47 -51.46 9.73 -10.60
C SER A 47 -52.70 9.32 -9.82
N GLU A 48 -53.53 8.43 -10.39
CA GLU A 48 -54.71 7.85 -9.78
C GLU A 48 -54.76 6.34 -10.03
N LEU A 49 -55.11 5.57 -8.99
CA LEU A 49 -55.21 4.12 -9.04
C LEU A 49 -56.52 3.63 -8.40
N TYR A 50 -57.26 2.75 -9.07
CA TYR A 50 -58.49 2.18 -8.55
C TYR A 50 -58.30 0.68 -8.24
N ILE A 51 -58.62 0.25 -7.03
CA ILE A 51 -58.50 -1.14 -6.57
C ILE A 51 -59.88 -1.62 -6.13
N GLU A 52 -60.37 -2.73 -6.67
CA GLU A 52 -61.66 -3.31 -6.33
C GLU A 52 -61.48 -4.77 -5.90
N CYS A 53 -61.85 -5.08 -4.65
CA CYS A 53 -61.75 -6.44 -4.15
C CYS A 53 -62.72 -6.72 -3.01
N ASN A 54 -63.70 -7.59 -3.28
CA ASN A 54 -64.76 -7.92 -2.32
C ASN A 54 -64.61 -9.31 -1.69
N SER A 55 -63.53 -10.03 -2.00
CA SER A 55 -63.35 -11.44 -1.62
C SER A 55 -62.19 -11.69 -0.64
N LEU A 56 -61.40 -10.65 -0.32
CA LEU A 56 -60.23 -10.76 0.56
C LEU A 56 -60.45 -10.03 1.87
N GLU A 57 -59.99 -10.67 2.94
CA GLU A 57 -60.08 -10.14 4.30
C GLU A 57 -58.90 -9.21 4.63
N ASN A 58 -57.73 -9.41 4.00
CA ASN A 58 -56.53 -8.58 4.23
C ASN A 58 -55.80 -8.30 2.91
N ILE A 59 -55.39 -7.06 2.69
CA ILE A 59 -54.61 -6.61 1.53
C ILE A 59 -53.38 -5.85 2.05
N ASN A 60 -52.20 -6.21 1.56
CA ASN A 60 -50.95 -5.53 1.90
C ASN A 60 -50.49 -4.64 0.75
N VAL A 61 -50.00 -3.44 1.06
CA VAL A 61 -49.63 -2.40 0.09
C VAL A 61 -48.23 -1.86 0.41
N TYR A 62 -47.37 -1.80 -0.61
CA TYR A 62 -46.04 -1.19 -0.61
C TYR A 62 -46.04 -0.02 -1.60
N PHE A 63 -45.36 1.09 -1.31
CA PHE A 63 -45.23 2.23 -2.23
C PHE A 63 -43.92 3.02 -2.01
N GLN A 64 -43.40 3.72 -3.04
CA GLN A 64 -42.19 4.55 -2.98
C GLN A 64 -42.51 6.00 -3.41
N ASP A 65 -41.87 6.97 -2.75
CA ASP A 65 -42.15 8.42 -2.73
C ASP A 65 -42.70 9.02 -4.04
N ALA A 66 -44.02 9.22 -4.07
CA ALA A 66 -44.73 10.05 -5.03
C ALA A 66 -46.11 10.45 -4.48
N ASP A 67 -46.57 11.66 -4.79
CA ASP A 67 -47.95 12.08 -4.51
C ASP A 67 -48.92 11.34 -5.45
N SER A 68 -49.85 10.57 -4.90
CA SER A 68 -50.81 9.77 -5.69
C SER A 68 -52.13 9.55 -4.94
N LEU A 69 -53.23 9.45 -5.69
CA LEU A 69 -54.57 9.15 -5.18
C LEU A 69 -54.91 7.68 -5.41
N ILE A 70 -55.37 6.98 -4.37
CA ILE A 70 -55.84 5.60 -4.45
C ILE A 70 -57.32 5.55 -4.10
N TYR A 71 -58.13 5.01 -5.00
CA TYR A 71 -59.54 4.73 -4.77
C TYR A 71 -59.68 3.23 -4.51
N VAL A 72 -60.23 2.83 -3.37
CA VAL A 72 -60.38 1.43 -2.96
C VAL A 72 -61.85 1.09 -2.74
N PHE A 73 -62.36 0.23 -3.61
CA PHE A 73 -63.69 -0.37 -3.51
C PHE A 73 -63.56 -1.76 -2.92
N LEU A 74 -63.50 -1.80 -1.59
CA LEU A 74 -63.35 -3.04 -0.81
C LEU A 74 -64.65 -3.34 -0.06
N ASN A 75 -64.77 -4.57 0.44
CA ASN A 75 -65.90 -4.97 1.27
C ASN A 75 -65.41 -5.53 2.59
N ASN A 76 -65.32 -4.66 3.60
CA ASN A 76 -64.91 -5.01 4.95
C ASN A 76 -63.54 -5.71 5.01
N THR A 77 -62.58 -5.17 4.26
CA THR A 77 -61.22 -5.69 4.10
C THR A 77 -60.23 -4.85 4.91
N ASN A 78 -59.27 -5.48 5.56
CA ASN A 78 -58.17 -4.78 6.23
C ASN A 78 -57.07 -4.43 5.23
N LEU A 79 -56.62 -3.18 5.23
CA LEU A 79 -55.59 -2.66 4.35
C LEU A 79 -54.34 -2.32 5.15
N HIS A 80 -53.24 -3.04 4.91
CA HIS A 80 -51.97 -2.86 5.60
C HIS A 80 -50.96 -2.17 4.68
N PHE A 81 -50.56 -0.94 5.01
CA PHE A 81 -49.46 -0.25 4.33
C PHE A 81 -48.13 -0.58 5.01
N ILE A 82 -47.36 -1.47 4.39
CA ILE A 82 -46.19 -2.09 5.01
C ILE A 82 -45.10 -1.04 5.33
N ASN A 83 -44.84 -0.09 4.43
CA ASN A 83 -43.74 0.89 4.59
C ASN A 83 -43.95 1.86 5.74
N GLN A 84 -45.21 2.19 6.05
CA GLN A 84 -45.54 3.08 7.15
C GLN A 84 -45.95 2.35 8.43
N LYS A 85 -46.04 1.00 8.37
CA LYS A 85 -46.57 0.15 9.45
C LYS A 85 -47.98 0.56 9.90
N THR A 86 -48.79 1.07 8.97
CA THR A 86 -50.15 1.55 9.23
C THR A 86 -51.16 0.53 8.73
N THR A 87 -52.17 0.23 9.53
CA THR A 87 -53.27 -0.67 9.15
C THR A 87 -54.61 0.03 9.29
N PHE A 88 -55.42 -0.04 8.24
CA PHE A 88 -56.80 0.38 8.25
C PHE A 88 -57.68 -0.85 8.26
N TYR A 89 -58.61 -0.94 9.21
CA TYR A 89 -59.44 -2.13 9.39
C TYR A 89 -60.83 -1.92 8.78
N ASN A 90 -61.43 -2.98 8.23
CA ASN A 90 -62.82 -2.98 7.75
C ASN A 90 -63.15 -1.92 6.68
N ILE A 91 -62.21 -1.65 5.76
CA ILE A 91 -62.39 -0.63 4.73
C ILE A 91 -63.47 -1.03 3.74
N THR A 92 -64.37 -0.09 3.46
CA THR A 92 -65.47 -0.25 2.50
C THR A 92 -65.63 1.04 1.70
N ASN A 93 -65.33 1.01 0.40
CA ASN A 93 -65.41 2.17 -0.52
C ASN A 93 -64.78 3.46 0.02
N SER A 94 -63.45 3.51 0.04
CA SER A 94 -62.67 4.61 0.60
C SER A 94 -61.70 5.19 -0.43
N THR A 95 -61.27 6.44 -0.23
CA THR A 95 -60.21 7.06 -1.03
C THR A 95 -59.04 7.40 -0.13
N PHE A 96 -57.81 7.10 -0.53
CA PHE A 96 -56.60 7.39 0.21
C PHE A 96 -55.69 8.33 -0.59
N ILE A 97 -55.08 9.28 0.10
CA ILE A 97 -54.06 10.19 -0.42
C ILE A 97 -52.72 9.70 0.12
N LEU A 98 -51.80 9.39 -0.78
CA LEU A 98 -50.40 9.11 -0.47
C LEU A 98 -49.60 10.38 -0.73
N SER A 99 -48.94 10.93 0.29
CA SER A 99 -48.06 12.10 0.13
C SER A 99 -46.84 11.97 1.03
N ASN A 100 -45.64 12.12 0.47
CA ASN A 100 -44.31 12.10 1.12
C ASN A 100 -44.31 11.55 2.57
N ASN A 101 -44.36 10.22 2.68
CA ASN A 101 -44.31 9.47 3.94
C ASN A 101 -45.52 9.56 4.89
N SER A 102 -46.69 10.00 4.42
CA SER A 102 -47.97 9.94 5.16
C SER A 102 -49.14 9.42 4.31
N ILE A 103 -50.07 8.71 4.95
CA ILE A 103 -51.30 8.17 4.33
C ILE A 103 -52.52 8.77 5.03
N TYR A 104 -53.44 9.34 4.26
CA TYR A 104 -54.70 9.90 4.80
C TYR A 104 -55.90 9.38 4.01
N GLU A 105 -56.96 8.95 4.69
CA GLU A 105 -58.24 8.63 4.05
C GLU A 105 -59.02 9.92 3.76
N LYS A 106 -59.36 10.17 2.49
CA LYS A 106 -60.12 11.32 2.02
C LYS A 106 -61.60 11.08 2.28
N ILE A 107 -62.16 11.79 3.26
CA ILE A 107 -63.57 11.77 3.60
C ILE A 107 -64.32 12.68 2.60
N ASP A 108 -65.11 12.12 1.70
CA ASP A 108 -65.78 12.90 0.66
C ASP A 108 -67.02 13.63 1.23
N SER A 109 -66.91 14.95 1.33
CA SER A 109 -67.92 15.84 1.88
C SER A 109 -68.96 16.22 0.82
N GLN A 110 -69.85 15.29 0.50
CA GLN A 110 -71.22 15.59 0.03
C GLN A 110 -72.25 14.77 0.81
N LYS A 111 -72.40 15.09 2.09
CA LYS A 111 -73.68 15.02 2.81
C LYS A 111 -73.73 16.19 3.78
N GLN A 112 -74.30 17.29 3.30
CA GLN A 112 -74.85 18.36 4.15
C GLN A 112 -75.78 17.72 5.18
N PHE A 113 -75.56 18.01 6.46
CA PHE A 113 -76.56 18.67 7.30
C PHE A 113 -75.82 19.43 8.39
N THR A 114 -75.77 20.74 8.22
CA THR A 114 -75.51 21.71 9.28
C THR A 114 -76.71 21.78 10.20
N SER A 115 -76.57 21.41 11.47
CA SER A 115 -76.74 22.31 12.62
C SER A 115 -76.91 21.50 13.91
N HIS A 116 -76.28 22.01 14.96
CA HIS A 116 -76.30 21.56 16.33
C HIS A 116 -75.52 20.29 16.67
N VAL A 117 -74.34 20.56 17.24
CA VAL A 117 -73.76 19.81 18.33
C VAL A 117 -74.87 19.30 19.25
N ASN A 118 -75.08 17.99 19.25
CA ASN A 118 -75.32 17.29 20.49
C ASN A 118 -74.42 16.07 20.50
N THR A 119 -73.37 16.26 21.26
CA THR A 119 -72.49 15.30 21.84
C THR A 119 -73.30 14.18 22.53
N GLN A 120 -73.44 13.03 21.86
CA GLN A 120 -73.71 11.72 22.48
C GLN A 120 -73.68 10.62 21.42
N LEU A 121 -72.54 9.95 21.20
CA LEU A 121 -72.49 8.53 20.80
C LEU A 121 -71.06 7.97 20.86
N ASN A 122 -70.44 8.07 22.04
CA ASN A 122 -69.45 7.08 22.47
C ASN A 122 -69.99 6.39 23.72
N LEU A 123 -70.90 5.44 23.49
CA LEU A 123 -71.29 4.43 24.47
C LEU A 123 -71.37 3.07 23.77
N LEU A 124 -70.24 2.56 23.28
CA LEU A 124 -70.06 1.12 23.24
C LEU A 124 -69.82 0.68 24.69
N LYS A 125 -70.92 0.44 25.42
CA LYS A 125 -70.86 -0.34 26.65
C LYS A 125 -70.50 -1.78 26.26
N LYS A 126 -69.77 -2.44 27.14
CA LYS A 126 -69.00 -3.69 26.99
C LYS A 126 -69.82 -4.96 26.66
N ALA A 127 -70.95 -4.84 25.96
CA ALA A 127 -71.86 -5.91 25.60
C ALA A 127 -72.62 -5.68 24.28
N ASP A 128 -72.32 -4.61 23.54
CA ASP A 128 -73.00 -4.30 22.28
C ASP A 128 -72.21 -4.87 21.10
N ILE A 129 -72.86 -5.67 20.24
CA ILE A 129 -72.26 -6.26 19.03
C ILE A 129 -72.97 -5.74 17.78
N MET A 130 -72.23 -5.65 16.67
CA MET A 130 -72.76 -5.17 15.39
C MET A 130 -73.10 -6.38 14.51
N CYS A 131 -74.36 -6.54 14.14
CA CYS A 131 -74.86 -7.67 13.37
C CYS A 131 -75.49 -7.18 12.06
N SER A 132 -74.77 -7.40 10.95
CA SER A 132 -75.11 -6.98 9.59
C SER A 132 -75.69 -5.56 9.51
N GLY A 133 -74.99 -4.60 10.13
CA GLY A 133 -75.33 -3.17 10.10
C GLY A 133 -76.32 -2.70 11.17
N TYR A 134 -76.88 -3.62 11.97
CA TYR A 134 -77.71 -3.27 13.13
C TYR A 134 -76.91 -3.41 14.42
N ILE A 135 -76.95 -2.38 15.26
CA ILE A 135 -76.37 -2.42 16.61
C ILE A 135 -77.31 -3.24 17.50
N GLN A 136 -76.83 -4.39 17.98
CA GLN A 136 -77.56 -5.26 18.90
C GLN A 136 -77.04 -5.03 20.32
N HIS A 137 -77.79 -4.24 21.10
CA HIS A 137 -77.39 -3.88 22.45
C HIS A 137 -77.47 -5.07 23.42
N ASN A 138 -76.46 -5.24 24.25
CA ASN A 138 -76.34 -6.29 25.27
C ASN A 138 -76.41 -7.74 24.73
N CYS A 139 -76.14 -7.91 23.44
CA CYS A 139 -76.09 -9.20 22.77
C CYS A 139 -74.66 -9.76 22.78
N VAL A 140 -74.50 -11.03 23.15
CA VAL A 140 -73.22 -11.73 23.21
C VAL A 140 -72.90 -12.41 21.87
N ARG A 141 -73.92 -12.85 21.12
CA ARG A 141 -73.72 -13.58 19.86
C ARG A 141 -74.88 -13.43 18.86
N CYS A 142 -74.57 -13.32 17.57
CA CYS A 142 -75.54 -13.23 16.47
C CYS A 142 -75.57 -14.47 15.55
N VAL A 143 -76.72 -14.70 14.90
CA VAL A 143 -76.93 -15.75 13.88
C VAL A 143 -77.73 -15.19 12.69
N ASN A 144 -77.42 -15.69 11.48
CA ASN A 144 -78.07 -15.29 10.21
C ASN A 144 -78.05 -13.79 9.93
N GLY A 145 -77.02 -13.11 10.41
CA GLY A 145 -76.75 -11.70 10.11
C GLY A 145 -77.46 -10.69 11.00
N TYR A 146 -78.69 -10.93 11.47
CA TYR A 146 -79.49 -9.89 12.13
C TYR A 146 -80.01 -10.22 13.54
N ASP A 147 -80.18 -11.51 13.89
CA ASP A 147 -80.82 -11.93 15.14
C ASP A 147 -79.81 -12.19 16.27
N CYS A 148 -80.15 -11.75 17.48
CA CYS A 148 -79.40 -12.06 18.70
C CYS A 148 -79.75 -13.46 19.24
N THR A 149 -78.73 -14.22 19.64
CA THR A 149 -78.88 -15.60 20.17
C THR A 149 -78.48 -15.76 21.62
N GLU A 150 -77.71 -14.82 22.18
CA GLU A 150 -77.32 -14.87 23.58
C GLU A 150 -77.27 -13.46 24.17
N CYS A 151 -77.85 -13.24 25.35
CA CYS A 151 -77.83 -11.95 26.03
C CYS A 151 -76.80 -11.92 27.15
N SER A 152 -76.22 -10.74 27.38
CA SER A 152 -75.33 -10.51 28.51
C SER A 152 -76.11 -10.63 29.82
N SER A 153 -75.42 -11.05 30.90
CA SER A 153 -76.02 -11.20 32.24
C SER A 153 -76.84 -9.97 32.61
N GLY A 154 -78.09 -10.16 33.00
CA GLY A 154 -79.06 -9.09 33.27
C GLY A 154 -80.07 -8.77 32.15
N TYR A 155 -79.95 -9.37 30.95
CA TYR A 155 -80.84 -9.11 29.81
C TYR A 155 -81.53 -10.40 29.31
N SER A 156 -82.67 -10.28 28.63
CA SER A 156 -83.46 -11.40 28.09
C SER A 156 -83.87 -11.19 26.64
N LEU A 157 -83.92 -12.26 25.83
CA LEU A 157 -84.30 -12.21 24.42
C LEU A 157 -85.79 -11.87 24.23
N VAL A 158 -86.10 -11.00 23.27
CA VAL A 158 -87.45 -10.61 22.87
C VAL A 158 -87.58 -10.49 21.35
N ARG A 159 -88.82 -10.63 20.84
CA ARG A 159 -89.14 -10.39 19.42
C ARG A 159 -90.33 -9.46 19.27
N ARG A 160 -90.16 -8.37 18.50
CA ARG A 160 -91.26 -7.53 17.99
C ARG A 160 -91.63 -7.95 16.57
N SER A 161 -92.91 -7.89 16.23
CA SER A 161 -93.38 -8.26 14.89
C SER A 161 -92.67 -7.39 13.83
N GLY A 162 -91.99 -8.02 12.88
CA GLY A 162 -91.21 -7.33 11.84
C GLY A 162 -89.81 -6.85 12.25
N CYS A 163 -89.34 -7.15 13.48
CA CYS A 163 -88.00 -6.81 13.96
C CYS A 163 -87.13 -8.05 14.23
N PRO A 164 -85.79 -7.92 14.16
CA PRO A 164 -84.87 -8.97 14.60
C PRO A 164 -84.99 -9.23 16.11
N VAL A 165 -84.54 -10.41 16.56
CA VAL A 165 -84.51 -10.80 17.98
C VAL A 165 -83.45 -9.96 18.71
N THR A 166 -83.81 -9.33 19.83
CA THR A 166 -82.93 -8.41 20.59
C THR A 166 -82.92 -8.72 22.09
N CYS A 167 -81.95 -8.15 22.83
CA CYS A 167 -81.82 -8.32 24.29
C CYS A 167 -82.40 -7.11 25.04
N LEU A 168 -83.32 -7.35 25.99
CA LEU A 168 -83.93 -6.31 26.82
C LEU A 168 -83.94 -6.67 28.31
N HIS A 169 -83.86 -5.65 29.15
CA HIS A 169 -83.95 -5.71 30.61
C HIS A 169 -85.40 -5.34 31.01
N ALA A 170 -86.31 -6.33 31.08
CA ALA A 170 -87.78 -6.11 30.90
C ALA A 170 -88.55 -5.52 32.13
N PRO A 171 -89.91 -5.32 32.14
CA PRO A 171 -90.97 -5.65 31.16
C PRO A 171 -91.66 -4.43 30.51
N THR A 172 -91.91 -4.48 29.21
CA THR A 172 -92.94 -3.69 28.54
C THR A 172 -93.83 -4.63 27.71
N GLN A 173 -95.13 -4.34 27.66
CA GLN A 173 -96.29 -5.11 27.13
C GLN A 173 -96.02 -6.38 26.28
N ASP A 174 -96.76 -7.46 26.61
CA ASP A 174 -96.87 -8.78 25.96
C ASP A 174 -96.22 -8.94 24.58
N TYR A 175 -94.90 -9.21 24.56
CA TYR A 175 -94.22 -9.74 23.38
C TYR A 175 -94.23 -11.28 23.43
N PRO A 176 -94.50 -11.98 22.31
CA PRO A 176 -94.59 -13.44 22.29
C PRO A 176 -93.24 -14.08 22.67
N THR A 177 -93.32 -15.10 23.53
CA THR A 177 -92.22 -16.00 23.86
C THR A 177 -91.76 -16.74 22.61
N VAL A 178 -90.47 -16.65 22.27
CA VAL A 178 -89.91 -17.25 21.04
C VAL A 178 -89.63 -18.74 21.28
N CYS A 179 -90.42 -19.63 20.65
CA CYS A 179 -90.23 -21.10 20.67
C CYS A 179 -90.53 -21.71 19.27
N GLY A 180 -89.69 -22.62 18.77
CA GLY A 180 -89.85 -23.34 17.47
C GLY A 180 -88.80 -23.09 16.34
N LEU A 181 -88.42 -24.17 15.64
CA LEU A 181 -87.42 -24.42 14.58
C LEU A 181 -86.58 -23.24 14.05
N GLY A 182 -85.31 -23.21 14.47
CA GLY A 182 -84.29 -22.19 14.15
C GLY A 182 -83.60 -21.58 15.38
N ASN A 183 -83.90 -22.05 16.60
CA ASN A 183 -83.55 -21.41 17.87
C ASN A 183 -82.36 -22.02 18.60
N PHE A 184 -81.50 -21.15 19.14
CA PHE A 184 -80.41 -21.49 20.05
C PHE A 184 -80.81 -21.13 21.50
N TYR A 185 -81.29 -22.11 22.27
CA TYR A 185 -81.09 -22.32 23.72
C TYR A 185 -81.55 -23.75 24.09
N SER A 186 -81.01 -24.31 25.18
CA SER A 186 -80.95 -25.77 25.42
C SER A 186 -82.33 -26.45 25.47
N TYR A 187 -82.58 -27.28 24.48
CA TYR A 187 -83.69 -28.22 24.46
C TYR A 187 -83.42 -29.30 25.52
N SER A 188 -84.07 -29.23 26.68
CA SER A 188 -84.12 -30.36 27.62
C SER A 188 -85.55 -30.89 27.70
N ASN A 189 -85.75 -32.11 27.21
CA ASN A 189 -87.02 -32.87 27.27
C ASN A 189 -88.28 -32.18 26.70
N GLY A 190 -88.15 -31.30 25.69
CA GLY A 190 -89.32 -30.83 24.92
C GLY A 190 -90.09 -29.61 25.45
N TYR A 191 -89.50 -28.80 26.34
CA TYR A 191 -90.12 -27.58 26.89
C TYR A 191 -89.20 -26.34 26.78
N CYS A 192 -89.75 -25.12 26.68
CA CYS A 192 -89.00 -23.86 26.77
C CYS A 192 -88.82 -23.42 28.25
N ASP A 193 -87.57 -23.22 28.71
CA ASP A 193 -87.20 -22.85 30.09
C ASP A 193 -86.89 -21.33 30.25
N PRO A 194 -87.40 -20.62 31.29
CA PRO A 194 -87.06 -19.22 31.58
C PRO A 194 -85.63 -19.04 32.14
N GLN A 195 -84.88 -18.05 31.65
CA GLN A 195 -83.51 -17.76 32.11
C GLN A 195 -83.44 -17.23 33.55
N ASN A 196 -82.31 -17.47 34.21
CA ASN A 196 -82.00 -17.09 35.60
C ASN A 196 -83.00 -17.61 36.63
N CYS A 197 -83.64 -18.75 36.30
CA CYS A 197 -84.61 -19.43 37.13
C CYS A 197 -84.01 -20.66 37.81
N GLU A 198 -84.22 -20.80 39.12
CA GLU A 198 -83.79 -21.98 39.88
C GLU A 198 -84.80 -23.13 39.79
N THR A 199 -86.10 -22.83 39.79
CA THR A 199 -87.16 -23.85 39.72
C THR A 199 -88.30 -23.46 38.76
N SER A 200 -88.64 -24.36 37.84
CA SER A 200 -89.63 -24.15 36.78
C SER A 200 -90.75 -25.20 36.81
N THR A 201 -92.01 -24.81 36.60
CA THR A 201 -93.18 -25.73 36.57
C THR A 201 -93.83 -25.78 35.17
N GLY A 202 -94.14 -26.99 34.68
CA GLY A 202 -94.73 -27.21 33.34
C GLY A 202 -96.25 -27.40 33.39
N ILE A 203 -96.98 -26.74 32.47
CA ILE A 203 -98.40 -26.97 32.21
C ILE A 203 -98.56 -27.21 30.70
N THR A 204 -99.29 -28.26 30.30
CA THR A 204 -99.60 -28.56 28.90
C THR A 204 -100.77 -27.71 28.40
N SER A 205 -100.56 -26.94 27.33
CA SER A 205 -101.61 -26.29 26.54
C SER A 205 -101.29 -26.43 25.05
N THR A 206 -102.33 -26.62 24.24
CA THR A 206 -102.34 -27.27 22.92
C THR A 206 -101.63 -26.54 21.77
N TYR A 207 -100.90 -25.43 22.01
CA TYR A 207 -100.28 -24.67 20.91
C TYR A 207 -98.87 -24.08 21.15
N ILE A 208 -98.19 -24.28 22.30
CA ILE A 208 -96.73 -24.11 22.56
C ILE A 208 -96.49 -24.37 24.07
N THR A 209 -95.49 -25.16 24.46
CA THR A 209 -95.18 -25.48 25.87
C THR A 209 -94.01 -24.66 26.45
N CYS A 210 -94.30 -23.61 27.23
CA CYS A 210 -93.33 -22.83 28.02
C CYS A 210 -93.50 -23.09 29.53
N LYS A 211 -92.39 -23.23 30.27
CA LYS A 211 -92.41 -23.30 31.74
C LYS A 211 -92.42 -21.89 32.36
N THR A 212 -92.99 -21.74 33.55
CA THR A 212 -92.95 -20.49 34.36
C THR A 212 -91.92 -20.57 35.47
N CYS A 213 -91.29 -19.44 35.82
CA CYS A 213 -90.30 -19.40 36.89
C CYS A 213 -90.93 -19.14 38.26
N LYS A 214 -90.56 -19.96 39.26
CA LYS A 214 -91.05 -19.82 40.65
C LYS A 214 -90.04 -19.16 41.59
N THR A 215 -88.74 -19.41 41.38
CA THR A 215 -87.65 -18.79 42.16
C THR A 215 -86.51 -18.38 41.22
N CYS A 216 -85.97 -17.18 41.42
CA CYS A 216 -84.87 -16.64 40.62
C CYS A 216 -83.51 -16.89 41.29
N LEU A 217 -82.45 -16.98 40.48
CA LEU A 217 -81.07 -17.01 40.97
C LEU A 217 -80.75 -15.76 41.79
N THR A 218 -79.83 -15.89 42.75
CA THR A 218 -79.35 -14.78 43.59
C THR A 218 -78.88 -13.59 42.73
N GLY A 219 -79.35 -12.38 43.04
CA GLY A 219 -79.08 -11.16 42.26
C GLY A 219 -80.21 -10.76 41.30
N TYR A 220 -81.29 -11.55 41.22
CA TYR A 220 -82.47 -11.30 40.39
C TYR A 220 -83.76 -11.31 41.23
N ASN A 221 -84.70 -10.41 40.92
CA ASN A 221 -86.02 -10.32 41.52
C ASN A 221 -87.08 -10.93 40.59
N LEU A 222 -87.97 -11.75 41.15
CA LEU A 222 -89.09 -12.36 40.43
C LEU A 222 -90.20 -11.33 40.22
N TYR A 223 -90.57 -11.10 38.96
CA TYR A 223 -91.74 -10.29 38.59
C TYR A 223 -92.44 -10.92 37.38
N ASN A 224 -93.75 -11.13 37.50
CA ASN A 224 -94.61 -11.74 36.49
C ASN A 224 -94.05 -13.08 35.92
N ASN A 225 -93.65 -13.99 36.82
CA ASN A 225 -93.08 -15.31 36.50
C ASN A 225 -91.77 -15.29 35.70
N LYS A 226 -91.04 -14.16 35.73
CA LYS A 226 -89.73 -13.93 35.09
C LYS A 226 -88.75 -13.26 36.07
N CYS A 227 -87.45 -13.39 35.81
CA CYS A 227 -86.38 -12.93 36.70
C CYS A 227 -85.65 -11.70 36.14
N TYR A 228 -85.62 -10.58 36.86
CA TYR A 228 -84.93 -9.32 36.47
C TYR A 228 -83.79 -8.98 37.43
N PRO A 229 -82.64 -8.49 36.95
CA PRO A 229 -81.50 -8.19 37.81
C PRO A 229 -81.73 -6.95 38.70
N GLN A 230 -81.00 -6.89 39.82
CA GLN A 230 -81.00 -5.75 40.76
C GLN A 230 -79.98 -4.66 40.34
N ASP A 231 -80.34 -3.37 40.37
CA ASP A 231 -79.42 -2.25 40.08
C ASP A 231 -78.61 -1.83 41.33
N SER A 232 -77.30 -2.15 41.33
CA SER A 232 -76.39 -1.87 42.44
C SER A 232 -76.01 -0.39 42.62
N ASN A 233 -76.24 0.45 41.60
CA ASN A 233 -75.95 1.90 41.62
C ASN A 233 -77.15 2.74 42.05
N CYS A 234 -78.25 2.07 42.34
CA CYS A 234 -79.44 2.67 42.91
C CYS A 234 -79.25 3.01 44.41
N LEU A 235 -79.65 4.21 44.79
CA LEU A 235 -79.69 4.65 46.19
C LEU A 235 -81.06 4.33 46.83
N VAL A 236 -82.16 4.47 46.08
CA VAL A 236 -83.53 4.22 46.55
C VAL A 236 -84.32 3.44 45.49
N THR A 237 -84.71 2.21 45.79
CA THR A 237 -85.50 1.34 44.91
C THR A 237 -87.00 1.64 44.97
N ASN A 238 -87.74 1.35 43.91
CA ASN A 238 -89.19 1.52 43.89
C ASN A 238 -89.94 0.47 44.74
N SER A 239 -91.25 0.68 44.94
CA SER A 239 -92.14 -0.13 45.79
C SER A 239 -92.35 -1.59 45.35
N TYR A 240 -91.89 -1.97 44.15
CA TYR A 240 -91.98 -3.35 43.64
C TYR A 240 -90.61 -4.05 43.60
N GLY A 241 -89.54 -3.39 44.04
CA GLY A 241 -88.17 -3.93 44.03
C GLY A 241 -87.55 -4.07 42.64
N VAL A 242 -88.12 -3.45 41.61
CA VAL A 242 -87.64 -3.55 40.22
C VAL A 242 -87.51 -2.13 39.64
N GLY A 243 -86.36 -1.51 39.85
CA GLY A 243 -86.02 -0.15 39.37
C GLY A 243 -85.71 0.86 40.49
N CYS A 244 -85.15 2.00 40.09
CA CYS A 244 -84.58 3.05 40.93
C CYS A 244 -85.35 4.38 40.87
N THR A 245 -85.27 5.15 41.96
CA THR A 245 -85.86 6.49 42.11
C THR A 245 -84.80 7.57 42.35
N TYR A 246 -83.68 7.23 42.98
CA TYR A 246 -82.53 8.12 43.19
C TYR A 246 -81.24 7.36 42.96
N CYS A 247 -80.33 7.95 42.18
CA CYS A 247 -79.04 7.34 41.90
C CYS A 247 -77.95 7.83 42.86
N ARG A 248 -76.91 6.99 43.05
CA ARG A 248 -75.72 7.39 43.79
C ARG A 248 -74.96 8.52 43.06
N THR A 249 -74.12 9.26 43.78
CA THR A 249 -73.31 10.36 43.22
C THR A 249 -72.53 9.91 41.98
N ASN A 250 -72.45 10.77 40.97
CA ASN A 250 -71.89 10.49 39.64
C ASN A 250 -72.72 9.55 38.76
N TYR A 251 -73.97 9.26 39.14
CA TYR A 251 -74.95 8.56 38.33
C TYR A 251 -76.24 9.36 38.20
N ARG A 252 -76.85 9.35 37.02
CA ARG A 252 -78.15 9.93 36.69
C ARG A 252 -79.22 8.87 36.54
N LEU A 253 -80.46 9.25 36.81
CA LEU A 253 -81.62 8.41 36.61
C LEU A 253 -82.06 8.47 35.13
N VAL A 254 -82.02 7.34 34.43
CA VAL A 254 -82.54 7.18 33.07
C VAL A 254 -83.47 5.97 33.08
N ASP A 255 -84.74 6.17 32.74
CA ASP A 255 -85.75 5.10 32.66
C ASP A 255 -85.77 4.16 33.88
N ARG A 256 -85.67 4.73 35.09
CA ARG A 256 -85.63 4.04 36.40
C ARG A 256 -84.36 3.24 36.67
N PHE A 257 -83.26 3.52 35.99
CA PHE A 257 -81.95 2.90 36.25
C PHE A 257 -80.85 3.95 36.32
N CYS A 258 -79.74 3.60 36.96
CA CYS A 258 -78.67 4.54 37.25
C CYS A 258 -77.50 4.43 36.26
N PHE A 259 -77.26 5.50 35.50
CA PHE A 259 -76.22 5.58 34.48
C PHE A 259 -75.12 6.57 34.89
N PRO A 260 -73.82 6.30 34.63
CA PRO A 260 -72.75 7.24 34.97
C PRO A 260 -72.94 8.61 34.32
N CYS A 261 -72.57 9.70 35.00
CA CYS A 261 -72.63 11.07 34.44
C CYS A 261 -71.79 11.25 33.17
N THR A 262 -70.70 10.49 33.03
CA THR A 262 -69.85 10.44 31.84
C THR A 262 -70.57 9.93 30.59
N THR A 263 -71.79 9.41 30.72
CA THR A 263 -72.66 9.10 29.58
C THR A 263 -73.17 10.36 28.86
N ILE A 264 -73.13 11.53 29.51
CA ILE A 264 -73.33 12.84 28.88
C ILE A 264 -71.95 13.32 28.41
N GLU A 265 -71.79 13.53 27.10
CA GLU A 265 -70.47 13.84 26.55
C GLU A 265 -69.99 15.24 27.01
N GLY A 266 -68.71 15.30 27.40
CA GLY A 266 -68.11 16.47 28.03
C GLY A 266 -68.50 16.70 29.50
N CYS A 267 -69.38 15.87 30.09
CA CYS A 267 -69.88 16.07 31.46
C CYS A 267 -69.10 15.26 32.51
N LEU A 268 -68.65 15.95 33.56
CA LEU A 268 -67.93 15.34 34.69
C LEU A 268 -68.87 15.00 35.86
N THR A 269 -69.84 15.87 36.15
CA THR A 269 -70.82 15.70 37.24
C THR A 269 -72.22 16.04 36.75
N CYS A 270 -73.25 15.33 37.23
CA CYS A 270 -74.63 15.48 36.79
C CYS A 270 -75.63 15.31 37.94
N SER A 271 -76.87 15.76 37.75
CA SER A 271 -77.94 15.64 38.75
C SER A 271 -78.39 14.19 38.91
N SER A 272 -78.56 13.74 40.16
CA SER A 272 -78.88 12.34 40.50
C SER A 272 -80.33 11.90 40.22
N ASN A 273 -81.18 12.83 39.78
CA ASN A 273 -82.63 12.68 39.64
C ASN A 273 -83.18 13.19 38.29
N ALA A 274 -82.33 13.63 37.36
CA ALA A 274 -82.75 14.19 36.08
C ALA A 274 -81.92 13.61 34.92
N ASP A 275 -82.58 13.38 33.79
CA ASP A 275 -82.02 12.71 32.62
C ASP A 275 -80.90 13.56 31.97
N THR A 276 -81.05 14.88 31.82
CA THR A 276 -80.14 15.69 30.99
C THR A 276 -79.54 16.91 31.70
N TRP A 277 -79.14 16.77 32.97
CA TRP A 277 -78.65 17.89 33.78
C TRP A 277 -77.18 17.74 34.20
N CYS A 278 -76.26 18.29 33.41
CA CYS A 278 -74.84 18.36 33.76
C CYS A 278 -74.54 19.56 34.68
N THR A 279 -73.69 19.38 35.69
CA THR A 279 -73.29 20.43 36.64
C THR A 279 -71.86 20.91 36.46
N SER A 280 -70.98 20.14 35.81
CA SER A 280 -69.61 20.57 35.48
C SER A 280 -69.07 19.88 34.24
N CYS A 281 -68.30 20.60 33.43
CA CYS A 281 -67.74 20.09 32.16
C CYS A 281 -66.25 19.73 32.27
N ALA A 282 -65.79 18.83 31.40
CA ALA A 282 -64.38 18.50 31.19
C ALA A 282 -63.63 19.64 30.48
N GLU A 283 -62.29 19.64 30.55
CA GLU A 283 -61.45 20.61 29.80
C GLU A 283 -61.77 20.59 28.30
N GLY A 284 -61.75 21.77 27.66
CA GLY A 284 -62.17 21.94 26.27
C GLY A 284 -63.68 22.04 26.06
N TYR A 285 -64.49 22.03 27.13
CA TYR A 285 -65.95 22.24 27.08
C TYR A 285 -66.39 23.37 28.00
N TYR A 286 -67.46 24.09 27.64
CA TYR A 286 -68.09 25.07 28.51
C TYR A 286 -69.53 24.66 28.84
N LEU A 287 -69.99 25.05 30.04
CA LEU A 287 -71.33 24.75 30.52
C LEU A 287 -72.35 25.64 29.80
N TYR A 288 -73.27 25.03 29.07
CA TYR A 288 -74.37 25.69 28.40
C TYR A 288 -75.68 25.39 29.13
N GLN A 289 -76.33 26.44 29.63
CA GLN A 289 -77.58 26.34 30.40
C GLN A 289 -78.68 27.14 29.72
N VAL A 290 -79.77 26.44 29.41
CA VAL A 290 -81.07 27.03 29.08
C VAL A 290 -82.11 26.43 30.02
N SER A 291 -83.21 27.12 30.26
CA SER A 291 -84.20 26.94 31.35
C SER A 291 -84.70 25.51 31.68
N SER A 292 -84.33 24.47 30.93
CA SER A 292 -84.73 23.07 31.12
C SER A 292 -83.62 22.05 30.83
N ILE A 293 -82.43 22.47 30.35
CA ILE A 293 -81.33 21.59 29.91
C ILE A 293 -79.98 22.22 30.31
N SER A 294 -79.09 21.40 30.87
CA SER A 294 -77.71 21.78 31.19
C SER A 294 -76.75 20.79 30.53
N SER A 295 -75.99 21.23 29.53
CA SER A 295 -75.08 20.38 28.74
C SER A 295 -73.72 21.04 28.53
N CYS A 296 -72.72 20.25 28.16
CA CYS A 296 -71.36 20.69 27.91
C CYS A 296 -71.12 20.80 26.40
N ILE A 297 -70.73 21.99 25.93
CA ILE A 297 -70.46 22.25 24.50
C ILE A 297 -68.95 22.42 24.31
N ALA A 298 -68.39 21.81 23.27
CA ALA A 298 -66.97 21.92 22.95
C ALA A 298 -66.56 23.35 22.58
N CYS A 299 -65.39 23.78 23.03
CA CYS A 299 -64.77 25.05 22.65
C CYS A 299 -64.31 25.06 21.18
N PRO A 300 -64.12 26.24 20.56
CA PRO A 300 -63.54 26.34 19.21
C PRO A 300 -62.18 25.65 19.10
N ILE A 301 -61.87 25.11 17.90
CA ILE A 301 -60.62 24.40 17.61
C ILE A 301 -59.40 25.21 18.06
N GLY A 302 -58.48 24.58 18.79
CA GLY A 302 -57.25 25.20 19.29
C GLY A 302 -57.41 26.02 20.58
N CYS A 303 -58.60 26.06 21.17
CA CYS A 303 -58.88 26.78 22.41
C CYS A 303 -58.86 25.84 23.63
N SER A 304 -58.14 26.20 24.69
CA SER A 304 -58.08 25.43 25.94
C SER A 304 -59.22 25.78 26.91
N SER A 305 -59.70 27.03 26.87
CA SER A 305 -60.87 27.47 27.65
C SER A 305 -61.63 28.59 26.94
N CYS A 306 -62.96 28.48 26.91
CA CYS A 306 -63.82 29.45 26.24
C CYS A 306 -64.99 29.88 27.12
N ALA A 307 -65.50 31.09 26.90
CA ALA A 307 -66.64 31.63 27.63
C ALA A 307 -67.68 32.22 26.69
N THR A 308 -68.95 32.08 27.05
CA THR A 308 -70.08 32.72 26.36
C THR A 308 -70.37 34.08 26.97
N SER A 309 -70.37 35.11 26.14
CA SER A 309 -70.97 36.40 26.44
C SER A 309 -72.32 36.47 25.73
N SER A 310 -73.38 36.14 26.46
CA SER A 310 -74.82 36.45 26.33
C SER A 310 -75.55 36.45 24.97
N SER A 311 -74.93 36.48 23.79
CA SER A 311 -75.62 36.42 22.47
C SER A 311 -74.72 36.13 21.25
N ALA A 312 -73.44 35.78 21.39
CA ALA A 312 -72.57 35.49 20.23
C ALA A 312 -71.43 34.51 20.54
N LYS A 313 -70.90 33.91 19.45
CA LYS A 313 -69.78 32.95 19.31
C LYS A 313 -68.81 32.91 20.52
N PRO A 314 -68.48 31.71 21.07
CA PRO A 314 -67.63 31.60 22.27
C PRO A 314 -66.26 32.25 22.05
N THR A 315 -65.84 33.10 22.99
CA THR A 315 -64.52 33.75 22.94
C THR A 315 -63.49 32.88 23.65
N CYS A 316 -62.34 32.71 23.02
CA CYS A 316 -61.27 31.91 23.58
C CYS A 316 -60.46 32.72 24.60
N LYS A 317 -60.27 32.19 25.82
CA LYS A 317 -59.49 32.83 26.89
C LYS A 317 -58.04 32.34 26.96
N GLY A 318 -57.73 31.21 26.35
CA GLY A 318 -56.38 30.67 26.26
C GLY A 318 -56.31 29.63 25.14
N CYS A 319 -55.19 29.59 24.43
CA CYS A 319 -54.99 28.62 23.37
C CYS A 319 -54.43 27.31 23.94
N SER A 320 -54.75 26.21 23.26
CA SER A 320 -54.18 24.89 23.53
C SER A 320 -52.73 24.86 23.07
N SER A 321 -51.92 23.97 23.64
CA SER A 321 -50.53 23.77 23.20
C SER A 321 -50.47 23.56 21.67
N GLY A 322 -49.56 24.24 20.99
CA GLY A 322 -49.49 24.26 19.52
C GLY A 322 -50.33 25.34 18.83
N TYR A 323 -50.95 26.26 19.59
CA TYR A 323 -51.69 27.39 19.06
C TYR A 323 -51.29 28.70 19.77
N TYR A 324 -51.36 29.82 19.04
CA TYR A 324 -51.11 31.17 19.56
C TYR A 324 -52.32 32.07 19.34
N GLN A 325 -52.45 33.08 20.19
CA GLN A 325 -53.62 33.94 20.24
C GLN A 325 -53.52 35.07 19.20
N ILE A 326 -54.52 35.15 18.31
CA ILE A 326 -54.75 36.30 17.43
C ILE A 326 -56.14 36.86 17.76
N GLY A 327 -56.17 37.96 18.50
CA GLY A 327 -57.43 38.54 19.00
C GLY A 327 -58.16 37.61 19.96
N SER A 328 -59.39 37.20 19.62
CA SER A 328 -60.23 36.26 20.39
C SER A 328 -60.20 34.82 19.83
N THR A 329 -59.30 34.55 18.88
CA THR A 329 -59.16 33.27 18.18
C THR A 329 -57.76 32.69 18.33
N CYS A 330 -57.65 31.38 18.23
CA CYS A 330 -56.37 30.66 18.29
C CYS A 330 -55.99 30.20 16.89
N SER A 331 -54.77 30.55 16.46
CA SER A 331 -54.17 30.07 15.22
C SER A 331 -53.14 29.00 15.53
N LYS A 332 -53.07 27.96 14.69
CA LYS A 332 -52.08 26.90 14.84
C LYS A 332 -50.68 27.49 14.64
N CYS A 333 -49.71 27.09 15.47
CA CYS A 333 -48.29 27.34 15.19
C CYS A 333 -47.94 26.72 13.83
N ASP A 334 -47.00 27.33 13.11
CA ASP A 334 -46.51 26.75 11.87
C ASP A 334 -45.88 25.37 12.15
N ASP A 335 -46.09 24.41 11.24
CA ASP A 335 -45.62 23.04 11.41
C ASP A 335 -44.08 22.96 11.47
N THR A 336 -43.38 23.93 10.87
CA THR A 336 -41.91 24.05 10.95
C THR A 336 -41.41 24.40 12.36
N CYS A 337 -42.25 24.93 13.25
CA CYS A 337 -41.92 25.21 14.66
C CYS A 337 -42.05 23.96 15.58
N GLY A 338 -42.42 22.79 15.03
CA GLY A 338 -42.61 21.56 15.81
C GLY A 338 -43.75 21.64 16.81
N GLY A 339 -44.76 22.48 16.53
CA GLY A 339 -45.87 22.72 17.45
C GLY A 339 -45.53 23.60 18.65
N THR A 340 -44.38 24.28 18.65
CA THR A 340 -43.98 25.16 19.76
C THR A 340 -43.70 26.58 19.28
N CYS A 341 -44.64 27.49 19.52
CA CYS A 341 -44.50 28.91 19.25
C CYS A 341 -44.84 29.75 20.48
N GLU A 342 -44.47 31.03 20.45
CA GLU A 342 -44.81 32.02 21.46
C GLU A 342 -46.29 32.36 21.42
N ASP A 343 -46.92 32.28 22.58
CA ASP A 343 -48.37 32.15 22.77
C ASP A 343 -49.16 33.39 22.27
N THR A 344 -48.50 34.53 22.07
CA THR A 344 -49.12 35.80 21.63
C THR A 344 -48.70 36.24 20.23
N THR A 345 -47.46 35.95 19.83
CA THR A 345 -46.88 36.46 18.57
C THR A 345 -46.93 35.40 17.47
N GLY A 346 -46.92 34.12 17.84
CA GLY A 346 -46.76 32.97 16.94
C GLY A 346 -45.31 32.74 16.49
N TYR A 347 -44.32 33.38 17.12
CA TYR A 347 -42.91 33.13 16.78
C TYR A 347 -42.47 31.74 17.22
N CYS A 348 -41.82 30.98 16.35
CA CYS A 348 -41.27 29.69 16.68
C CYS A 348 -40.29 29.82 17.86
N LYS A 349 -40.45 28.96 18.89
CA LYS A 349 -39.47 28.85 19.99
C LYS A 349 -38.26 28.02 19.56
N SER A 350 -38.48 27.06 18.67
CA SER A 350 -37.48 26.24 18.00
C SER A 350 -38.06 25.68 16.70
N CYS A 351 -37.21 25.27 15.77
CA CYS A 351 -37.61 24.57 14.56
C CYS A 351 -37.51 23.05 14.70
N ILE A 352 -38.25 22.31 13.88
CA ILE A 352 -38.05 20.87 13.69
C ILE A 352 -36.68 20.57 13.07
N ASN A 353 -36.23 19.30 13.19
CA ASN A 353 -35.00 18.86 12.56
C ASN A 353 -35.00 19.14 11.05
N GLY A 354 -33.91 19.72 10.56
CA GLY A 354 -33.77 20.13 9.15
C GLY A 354 -34.21 21.57 8.85
N TYR A 355 -34.66 22.32 9.86
CA TYR A 355 -35.11 23.71 9.73
C TYR A 355 -34.37 24.65 10.69
N VAL A 356 -34.30 25.94 10.35
CA VAL A 356 -33.55 26.98 11.07
C VAL A 356 -34.24 28.34 11.02
N PHE A 357 -33.90 29.20 11.99
CA PHE A 357 -34.31 30.59 12.00
C PHE A 357 -33.64 31.37 10.85
N ASN A 358 -34.42 31.98 9.96
CA ASN A 358 -33.88 32.87 8.93
C ASN A 358 -33.59 34.28 9.47
N ILE A 359 -34.35 34.72 10.48
CA ILE A 359 -34.28 36.00 11.18
C ILE A 359 -34.53 35.79 12.66
N ALA A 360 -34.29 36.81 13.48
CA ALA A 360 -34.70 36.78 14.88
C ALA A 360 -36.22 36.69 15.00
N ASN A 361 -36.72 35.73 15.79
CA ASN A 361 -38.15 35.48 16.05
C ASN A 361 -38.98 35.20 14.79
N PRO A 362 -38.71 34.11 14.05
CA PRO A 362 -39.46 33.78 12.85
C PRO A 362 -40.82 33.16 13.19
N LYS A 363 -41.87 33.47 12.42
CA LYS A 363 -43.15 32.73 12.50
C LYS A 363 -43.14 31.42 11.73
N VAL A 364 -42.18 31.28 10.81
CA VAL A 364 -41.98 30.12 9.93
C VAL A 364 -40.48 29.89 9.83
N CYS A 365 -40.02 28.67 10.06
CA CYS A 365 -38.62 28.31 9.85
C CYS A 365 -38.39 27.94 8.38
N ILE A 366 -37.17 28.15 7.89
CA ILE A 366 -36.75 27.71 6.56
C ILE A 366 -35.90 26.45 6.66
N SER A 367 -35.81 25.68 5.59
CA SER A 367 -34.97 24.48 5.56
C SER A 367 -33.48 24.83 5.67
N CYS A 368 -32.63 23.91 6.16
CA CYS A 368 -31.18 24.14 6.23
C CYS A 368 -30.58 24.50 4.85
N GLN A 369 -31.07 23.86 3.77
CA GLN A 369 -30.59 24.10 2.40
C GLN A 369 -31.01 25.46 1.84
N GLU A 370 -32.18 25.97 2.24
CA GLU A 370 -32.62 27.31 1.87
C GLU A 370 -31.84 28.39 2.63
N TYR A 371 -31.45 28.11 3.88
CA TYR A 371 -30.59 28.98 4.67
C TYR A 371 -29.17 29.08 4.08
N ASP A 372 -28.58 27.93 3.71
CA ASP A 372 -27.30 27.85 3.00
C ASP A 372 -27.29 26.57 2.14
N PRO A 373 -27.09 26.66 0.81
CA PRO A 373 -27.12 25.50 -0.08
C PRO A 373 -26.12 24.39 0.29
N ASN A 374 -25.04 24.74 0.98
CA ASN A 374 -24.01 23.79 1.40
C ASN A 374 -24.22 23.30 2.84
N CYS A 375 -25.29 23.70 3.53
CA CYS A 375 -25.58 23.25 4.89
C CYS A 375 -26.28 21.90 4.93
N SER A 376 -25.66 20.93 5.60
CA SER A 376 -26.22 19.59 5.83
C SER A 376 -27.03 19.51 7.12
N GLU A 377 -26.58 20.17 8.19
CA GLU A 377 -27.31 20.25 9.46
C GLU A 377 -27.16 21.65 10.08
N CYS A 378 -28.29 22.22 10.52
CA CYS A 378 -28.42 23.56 11.04
C CYS A 378 -28.99 23.57 12.47
N ALA A 379 -28.68 24.60 13.24
CA ALA A 379 -29.16 24.75 14.61
C ALA A 379 -30.62 25.24 14.61
N GLY A 380 -31.57 24.42 15.07
CA GLY A 380 -33.00 24.76 15.02
C GLY A 380 -33.46 25.98 15.83
N TYR A 381 -32.57 26.62 16.60
CA TYR A 381 -32.87 27.78 17.44
C TYR A 381 -31.95 28.99 17.19
N ALA A 382 -31.06 28.89 16.21
CA ALA A 382 -30.12 29.96 15.86
C ALA A 382 -29.90 29.99 14.36
N ASN A 383 -29.69 31.17 13.78
CA ASN A 383 -29.37 31.36 12.36
C ASN A 383 -27.95 30.87 12.01
N SER A 384 -27.65 29.60 12.26
CA SER A 384 -26.31 29.02 12.17
C SER A 384 -26.36 27.59 11.64
N CYS A 385 -25.54 27.32 10.62
CA CYS A 385 -25.19 25.99 10.18
C CYS A 385 -23.96 25.48 10.93
N TYR A 386 -24.09 24.38 11.67
CA TYR A 386 -22.97 23.78 12.38
C TYR A 386 -22.32 22.62 11.62
N LYS A 387 -23.01 22.07 10.60
CA LYS A 387 -22.46 21.01 9.76
C LYS A 387 -22.70 21.28 8.28
N CYS A 388 -21.62 21.53 7.59
CA CYS A 388 -21.61 21.83 6.17
C CYS A 388 -21.19 20.62 5.33
N SER A 389 -21.46 20.72 4.03
CA SER A 389 -21.00 19.78 3.01
C SER A 389 -19.47 19.76 2.94
N VAL A 390 -18.89 18.63 2.53
CA VAL A 390 -17.43 18.48 2.40
C VAL A 390 -16.87 19.57 1.48
N GLY A 391 -15.82 20.26 1.93
CA GLY A 391 -15.22 21.38 1.21
C GLY A 391 -15.76 22.76 1.57
N TYR A 392 -16.73 22.85 2.50
CA TYR A 392 -17.29 24.11 2.96
C TYR A 392 -17.23 24.21 4.49
N PRO A 393 -16.15 24.68 5.12
CA PRO A 393 -16.10 24.87 6.56
C PRO A 393 -17.20 25.81 7.11
N SER A 394 -17.68 25.52 8.33
CA SER A 394 -18.59 26.41 9.06
C SER A 394 -17.82 27.59 9.65
N VAL A 395 -17.95 28.76 9.02
CA VAL A 395 -17.32 30.01 9.48
C VAL A 395 -18.43 30.97 9.89
N PHE A 396 -18.52 31.23 11.21
CA PHE A 396 -19.58 32.06 11.81
C PHE A 396 -21.01 31.60 11.47
N GLY A 397 -21.25 30.29 11.40
CA GLY A 397 -22.58 29.73 11.14
C GLY A 397 -22.99 29.71 9.67
N LYS A 398 -22.08 30.02 8.74
CA LYS A 398 -22.29 29.84 7.29
C LYS A 398 -21.23 28.92 6.69
N CYS A 399 -21.58 28.23 5.62
CA CYS A 399 -20.70 27.31 4.92
C CYS A 399 -19.91 28.06 3.86
N LYS A 400 -18.63 28.32 4.13
CA LYS A 400 -17.74 29.02 3.20
C LYS A 400 -16.85 28.00 2.50
N GLU A 401 -16.66 28.13 1.19
CA GLU A 401 -15.75 27.28 0.42
C GLU A 401 -14.32 27.31 1.00
N CYS A 402 -13.63 26.16 1.00
CA CYS A 402 -12.20 26.08 1.33
C CYS A 402 -11.41 27.12 0.51
N ASP A 403 -10.30 27.62 1.07
CA ASP A 403 -9.41 28.50 0.32
C ASP A 403 -8.92 27.82 -0.96
N SER A 404 -8.84 28.58 -2.06
CA SER A 404 -8.50 28.03 -3.38
C SER A 404 -7.08 27.46 -3.46
N THR A 405 -6.22 27.75 -2.49
CA THR A 405 -4.88 27.14 -2.39
C THR A 405 -4.87 25.75 -1.73
N CYS A 406 -6.01 25.31 -1.20
CA CYS A 406 -6.23 23.96 -0.69
C CYS A 406 -6.65 22.99 -1.78
N SER A 407 -6.21 21.75 -1.66
CA SER A 407 -6.74 20.68 -2.50
C SER A 407 -8.24 20.51 -2.25
N ASP A 408 -8.99 20.12 -3.29
CA ASP A 408 -10.45 20.06 -3.25
C ASP A 408 -10.96 19.24 -2.06
N GLY A 409 -11.74 19.88 -1.18
CA GLY A 409 -12.30 19.24 0.01
C GLY A 409 -11.29 18.90 1.12
N LYS A 410 -10.04 19.39 1.04
CA LYS A 410 -8.96 19.10 1.99
C LYS A 410 -8.71 20.21 3.02
N CYS A 411 -9.80 20.80 3.50
CA CYS A 411 -9.78 21.67 4.67
C CYS A 411 -10.68 21.10 5.78
N ASP A 412 -10.34 21.38 7.03
CA ASP A 412 -11.12 20.94 8.20
C ASP A 412 -12.51 21.59 8.19
N ASN A 413 -13.57 20.79 8.27
CA ASN A 413 -14.96 21.26 8.16
C ASN A 413 -15.41 22.19 9.31
N ASN A 414 -14.68 22.25 10.43
CA ASN A 414 -15.05 23.07 11.59
C ASN A 414 -14.29 24.38 11.64
N ASN A 415 -12.98 24.38 11.34
CA ASN A 415 -12.14 25.57 11.47
C ASN A 415 -11.59 26.09 10.12
N GLY A 416 -11.76 25.33 9.04
CA GLY A 416 -11.31 25.70 7.69
C GLY A 416 -9.81 25.54 7.45
N ASN A 417 -9.06 24.96 8.39
CA ASN A 417 -7.61 24.78 8.23
C ASN A 417 -7.30 23.81 7.11
N CYS A 418 -6.37 24.22 6.25
CA CYS A 418 -5.92 23.45 5.12
C CYS A 418 -4.93 22.36 5.57
N PHE A 419 -5.30 21.09 5.47
CA PHE A 419 -4.38 20.00 5.81
C PHE A 419 -3.66 19.41 4.59
N GLU A 420 -4.12 19.73 3.37
CA GLU A 420 -3.45 19.36 2.12
C GLU A 420 -3.60 20.47 1.06
N CYS A 421 -2.47 21.02 0.62
CA CYS A 421 -2.39 22.12 -0.35
C CYS A 421 -2.47 21.62 -1.80
N GLN A 422 -2.85 22.51 -2.73
CA GLN A 422 -2.76 22.23 -4.17
C GLN A 422 -1.31 22.08 -4.64
N ILE A 423 -1.12 21.50 -5.84
CA ILE A 423 0.21 21.38 -6.47
C ILE A 423 0.80 22.79 -6.64
N GLY A 424 2.04 22.98 -6.18
CA GLY A 424 2.71 24.29 -6.21
C GLY A 424 2.56 25.12 -4.92
N TYR A 425 1.84 24.60 -3.92
CA TYR A 425 1.63 25.24 -2.62
C TYR A 425 2.06 24.32 -1.47
N THR A 426 2.43 24.94 -0.34
CA THR A 426 2.82 24.29 0.92
C THR A 426 2.12 24.94 2.11
N GLN A 427 2.00 24.21 3.21
CA GLN A 427 1.45 24.78 4.44
C GLN A 427 2.26 25.98 4.94
N LYS A 428 1.57 27.04 5.39
CA LYS A 428 2.17 28.17 6.14
C LYS A 428 2.46 27.77 7.59
N SER A 429 1.48 27.12 8.21
CA SER A 429 1.54 26.48 9.53
C SER A 429 0.45 25.41 9.59
N SER A 430 0.50 24.54 10.60
CA SER A 430 -0.50 23.48 10.81
C SER A 430 -1.92 24.00 11.11
N ALA A 431 -2.08 25.29 11.38
CA ALA A 431 -3.37 25.94 11.71
C ALA A 431 -3.72 27.05 10.71
N SER A 432 -3.31 26.91 9.45
CA SER A 432 -3.53 27.92 8.42
C SER A 432 -4.75 27.62 7.57
N LEU A 433 -5.60 28.63 7.36
CA LEU A 433 -6.74 28.58 6.44
C LEU A 433 -6.33 28.50 4.96
N SER A 434 -5.11 28.93 4.63
CA SER A 434 -4.58 28.96 3.26
C SER A 434 -3.12 28.53 3.20
N CYS A 435 -2.69 28.09 2.03
CA CYS A 435 -1.33 27.69 1.73
C CYS A 435 -0.50 28.85 1.15
N GLU A 436 0.80 28.64 1.06
CA GLU A 436 1.78 29.56 0.48
C GLU A 436 2.43 28.91 -0.73
N ALA A 437 2.67 29.66 -1.80
CA ALA A 437 3.32 29.14 -3.01
C ALA A 437 4.75 28.66 -2.69
N CYS A 438 5.20 27.57 -3.31
CA CYS A 438 6.51 26.97 -3.01
C CYS A 438 7.67 27.97 -3.09
N ASN A 439 7.70 28.80 -4.14
CA ASN A 439 8.77 29.77 -4.38
C ASN A 439 8.79 30.94 -3.38
N THR A 440 7.65 31.20 -2.74
CA THR A 440 7.47 32.27 -1.75
C THR A 440 7.87 31.74 -0.37
N ALA A 441 7.45 30.51 -0.05
CA ALA A 441 7.83 29.83 1.19
C ALA A 441 9.34 29.55 1.25
N PHE A 442 9.92 29.16 0.11
CA PHE A 442 11.33 28.80 -0.03
C PHE A 442 11.89 29.38 -1.35
N SER A 443 12.85 30.29 -1.24
CA SER A 443 13.57 30.79 -2.41
C SER A 443 14.15 29.64 -3.22
N ASP A 444 13.99 29.70 -4.55
CA ASP A 444 14.53 28.71 -5.50
C ASP A 444 13.97 27.29 -5.38
N CYS A 445 12.84 27.12 -4.68
CA CYS A 445 12.13 25.85 -4.60
C CYS A 445 11.19 25.67 -5.80
N GLN A 446 11.34 24.55 -6.51
CA GLN A 446 10.49 24.18 -7.64
C GLN A 446 9.28 23.36 -7.20
N LYS A 447 9.47 22.44 -6.25
CA LYS A 447 8.41 21.60 -5.70
C LYS A 447 8.52 21.55 -4.18
N CYS A 448 7.38 21.67 -3.52
CA CYS A 448 7.27 21.62 -2.08
C CYS A 448 6.18 20.63 -1.68
N SER A 449 6.24 20.14 -0.44
CA SER A 449 5.27 19.18 0.05
C SER A 449 3.91 19.85 0.27
N GLN A 450 2.85 19.10 -0.04
CA GLN A 450 1.47 19.59 0.08
C GLN A 450 0.92 19.52 1.51
N THR A 451 1.56 18.76 2.41
CA THR A 451 1.02 18.47 3.76
C THR A 451 1.87 19.03 4.90
N ILE A 452 3.14 19.36 4.64
CA ILE A 452 4.04 19.99 5.62
C ILE A 452 4.88 21.10 4.95
N ARG A 453 5.31 22.09 5.75
CA ARG A 453 6.14 23.21 5.28
C ARG A 453 7.57 22.77 4.94
N LYS A 454 7.78 22.26 3.73
CA LYS A 454 9.07 21.69 3.28
C LYS A 454 9.25 21.77 1.76
N CYS A 455 10.45 22.14 1.31
CA CYS A 455 10.84 22.00 -0.09
C CYS A 455 11.27 20.55 -0.41
N GLU A 456 10.90 20.06 -1.58
CA GLU A 456 11.18 18.70 -2.07
C GLU A 456 12.11 18.67 -3.28
N SER A 457 12.09 19.72 -4.11
CA SER A 457 13.08 19.91 -5.17
C SER A 457 13.35 21.38 -5.43
N CYS A 458 14.60 21.69 -5.76
CA CYS A 458 15.06 23.05 -6.04
C CYS A 458 15.34 23.26 -7.53
N VAL A 459 15.65 24.50 -7.90
CA VAL A 459 16.21 24.80 -9.24
C VAL A 459 17.60 24.18 -9.42
N ASP A 460 18.05 24.10 -10.67
CA ASP A 460 19.38 23.62 -11.03
C ASP A 460 20.47 24.34 -10.22
N GLY A 461 21.45 23.58 -9.71
CA GLY A 461 22.50 24.10 -8.84
C GLY A 461 22.17 24.13 -7.35
N LYS A 462 20.96 23.72 -6.94
CA LYS A 462 20.55 23.65 -5.53
C LYS A 462 19.81 22.35 -5.20
N TYR A 463 19.71 22.03 -3.91
CA TYR A 463 18.90 20.93 -3.39
C TYR A 463 18.34 21.27 -1.99
N PRO A 464 17.26 20.61 -1.54
CA PRO A 464 16.66 20.91 -0.24
C PRO A 464 17.57 20.48 0.93
N SER A 465 17.73 21.36 1.91
CA SER A 465 18.31 21.00 3.21
C SER A 465 17.49 19.88 3.86
N THR A 466 18.17 18.92 4.49
CA THR A 466 17.54 17.84 5.26
C THR A 466 16.99 18.29 6.61
N SER A 467 17.37 19.50 7.04
CA SER A 467 16.99 20.08 8.33
C SER A 467 16.13 21.33 8.13
N SER A 468 15.15 21.51 9.02
CA SER A 468 14.33 22.72 9.09
C SER A 468 15.22 23.97 9.11
N PRO A 469 14.95 24.98 8.27
CA PRO A 469 13.70 25.24 7.55
C PRO A 469 13.55 24.57 6.16
N PHE A 470 14.36 23.57 5.79
CA PHE A 470 14.28 22.86 4.50
C PHE A 470 14.48 23.76 3.25
N ASN A 471 15.25 24.84 3.41
CA ASN A 471 15.60 25.74 2.32
C ASN A 471 16.47 25.07 1.25
N CYS A 472 16.42 25.59 0.03
CA CYS A 472 17.34 25.22 -1.04
C CYS A 472 18.76 25.72 -0.76
N ILE A 473 19.71 24.80 -0.68
CA ILE A 473 21.14 25.08 -0.50
C ILE A 473 21.92 24.71 -1.76
N LEU A 474 23.08 25.33 -1.96
CA LEU A 474 23.90 25.13 -3.15
C LEU A 474 24.48 23.71 -3.20
N CYS A 475 24.59 23.18 -4.42
CA CYS A 475 25.42 22.01 -4.70
C CYS A 475 26.86 22.24 -4.24
N ASP A 476 27.58 21.16 -3.94
CA ASP A 476 29.02 21.28 -3.68
C ASP A 476 29.75 21.81 -4.93
N THR A 477 30.74 22.67 -4.70
CA THR A 477 31.46 23.35 -5.79
C THR A 477 32.28 22.39 -6.64
N SER A 478 32.62 21.20 -6.11
CA SER A 478 33.30 20.13 -6.85
C SER A 478 32.47 19.55 -8.01
N CYS A 479 31.18 19.88 -8.06
CA CYS A 479 30.22 19.35 -9.04
C CYS A 479 29.78 20.41 -10.07
N GLU A 480 30.36 21.62 -10.04
CA GLU A 480 30.02 22.74 -10.94
C GLU A 480 28.51 22.99 -11.04
N ASN A 481 27.80 22.96 -9.90
CA ASN A 481 26.34 23.10 -9.82
C ASN A 481 25.51 21.98 -10.51
N ASN A 482 26.14 20.86 -10.90
CA ASN A 482 25.45 19.71 -11.50
C ASN A 482 25.15 18.62 -10.46
N CYS A 483 24.39 18.97 -9.42
CA CYS A 483 23.86 17.99 -8.48
C CYS A 483 22.37 17.74 -8.69
N ASN A 484 21.90 16.59 -8.21
CA ASN A 484 20.51 16.21 -8.23
C ASN A 484 19.70 17.15 -7.33
N THR A 485 18.66 17.75 -7.91
CA THR A 485 17.89 18.83 -7.30
C THR A 485 17.00 18.40 -6.13
N THR A 486 16.97 17.11 -5.79
CA THR A 486 16.18 16.55 -4.68
C THR A 486 17.05 16.05 -3.53
N ASN A 487 18.24 15.51 -3.80
CA ASN A 487 19.08 14.89 -2.77
C ASN A 487 20.52 15.41 -2.72
N GLY A 488 20.90 16.33 -3.60
CA GLY A 488 22.22 16.96 -3.62
C GLY A 488 23.36 16.06 -4.10
N LYS A 489 23.09 14.83 -4.54
CA LYS A 489 24.11 13.94 -5.09
C LYS A 489 24.64 14.49 -6.40
N CYS A 490 25.95 14.46 -6.60
CA CYS A 490 26.54 14.97 -7.82
C CYS A 490 26.20 14.05 -9.00
N ILE A 491 25.77 14.67 -10.10
CA ILE A 491 25.46 13.99 -11.36
C ILE A 491 26.67 14.10 -12.28
N LYS A 492 27.36 15.25 -12.23
CA LYS A 492 28.62 15.49 -12.93
C LYS A 492 29.62 16.11 -11.97
N CYS A 493 30.89 15.87 -12.24
CA CYS A 493 31.98 16.49 -11.51
C CYS A 493 32.67 17.55 -12.39
N LYS A 494 33.41 18.44 -11.74
CA LYS A 494 34.37 19.32 -12.42
C LYS A 494 35.33 18.51 -13.30
N GLU A 495 35.88 19.14 -14.35
CA GLU A 495 36.90 18.51 -15.19
C GLU A 495 38.05 17.93 -14.34
N ASN A 496 38.42 16.68 -14.63
CA ASN A 496 39.44 15.90 -13.92
C ASN A 496 39.13 15.57 -12.44
N TYR A 497 37.84 15.49 -12.08
CA TYR A 497 37.35 14.99 -10.80
C TYR A 497 36.54 13.70 -11.01
N VAL A 498 36.41 12.89 -9.96
CA VAL A 498 35.59 11.67 -9.91
C VAL A 498 34.66 11.72 -8.73
N PHE A 499 33.61 10.88 -8.73
CA PHE A 499 32.74 10.75 -7.57
C PHE A 499 33.54 10.35 -6.32
N LYS A 500 33.29 11.03 -5.19
CA LYS A 500 34.01 10.76 -3.96
C LYS A 500 33.45 9.52 -3.26
N LEU A 501 34.35 8.67 -2.76
CA LEU A 501 33.94 7.49 -1.99
C LEU A 501 33.30 7.91 -0.67
N ASN A 502 32.16 7.29 -0.33
CA ASN A 502 31.38 7.52 0.91
C ASN A 502 30.78 8.94 1.06
N ASP A 503 30.78 9.76 0.01
CA ASP A 503 30.26 11.12 0.04
C ASP A 503 29.77 11.52 -1.36
N GLU A 504 28.65 10.95 -1.78
CA GLU A 504 28.08 11.11 -3.15
C GLU A 504 27.61 12.54 -3.46
N MET A 505 27.57 13.41 -2.45
CA MET A 505 27.25 14.83 -2.60
C MET A 505 28.47 15.66 -3.02
N LYS A 506 29.64 15.03 -3.16
CA LYS A 506 30.90 15.67 -3.54
C LYS A 506 31.67 14.83 -4.54
N CYS A 507 32.52 15.53 -5.28
CA CYS A 507 33.55 14.92 -6.09
C CYS A 507 34.92 15.13 -5.46
N GLU A 508 35.87 14.25 -5.76
CA GLU A 508 37.27 14.38 -5.38
C GLU A 508 38.13 14.51 -6.65
N SER A 509 39.21 15.28 -6.58
CA SER A 509 40.11 15.47 -7.72
C SER A 509 40.79 14.14 -8.10
N CYS A 510 41.18 13.95 -9.37
CA CYS A 510 41.96 12.79 -9.81
C CYS A 510 43.20 12.55 -8.94
N PHE A 511 43.89 13.63 -8.53
CA PHE A 511 45.04 13.56 -7.63
C PHE A 511 44.69 13.09 -6.21
N SER A 512 43.52 13.47 -5.68
CA SER A 512 43.03 13.00 -4.38
C SER A 512 42.60 11.52 -4.42
N PHE A 513 42.00 11.09 -5.53
CA PHE A 513 41.62 9.70 -5.78
C PHE A 513 42.84 8.78 -5.91
N ASP A 514 43.85 9.19 -6.68
CA ASP A 514 45.12 8.48 -6.85
C ASP A 514 46.21 9.53 -7.13
N GLN A 515 47.19 9.65 -6.23
CA GLN A 515 48.27 10.64 -6.35
C GLN A 515 49.13 10.48 -7.61
N ASN A 516 49.07 9.31 -8.26
CA ASN A 516 49.79 9.02 -9.49
C ASN A 516 48.88 9.06 -10.73
N CYS A 517 47.61 9.44 -10.58
CA CYS A 517 46.67 9.74 -11.66
C CYS A 517 46.91 11.16 -12.19
N LEU A 518 47.12 11.29 -13.49
CA LEU A 518 47.14 12.59 -14.19
C LEU A 518 45.75 12.96 -14.71
N LYS A 519 45.04 11.98 -15.29
CA LYS A 519 43.69 12.16 -15.80
C LYS A 519 42.78 11.01 -15.35
N CYS A 520 41.62 11.37 -14.80
CA CYS A 520 40.54 10.44 -14.48
C CYS A 520 39.54 10.29 -15.64
N SER A 521 38.67 9.29 -15.51
CA SER A 521 37.61 8.97 -16.46
C SER A 521 36.65 10.15 -16.70
N GLU A 522 36.19 10.28 -17.94
CA GLU A 522 35.28 11.35 -18.37
C GLU A 522 33.81 11.11 -17.96
N ASP A 523 33.47 9.87 -17.59
CA ASP A 523 32.19 9.50 -16.98
C ASP A 523 32.15 9.72 -15.46
N PHE A 524 33.22 10.30 -14.89
CA PHE A 524 33.40 10.58 -13.46
C PHE A 524 33.44 9.34 -12.55
N GLU A 525 33.49 8.13 -13.12
CA GLU A 525 33.75 6.93 -12.34
C GLU A 525 35.14 7.01 -11.70
N ARG A 526 35.32 6.36 -10.55
CA ARG A 526 36.58 6.33 -9.78
C ARG A 526 37.64 5.47 -10.48
N LYS A 527 38.07 5.90 -11.66
CA LYS A 527 39.00 5.25 -12.56
C LYS A 527 39.97 6.28 -13.12
N CYS A 528 41.26 6.02 -12.95
CA CYS A 528 42.32 6.69 -13.67
C CYS A 528 42.35 6.17 -15.12
N ILE A 529 42.65 7.06 -16.08
CA ILE A 529 42.88 6.69 -17.48
C ILE A 529 44.30 7.01 -17.94
N THR A 530 44.98 7.94 -17.27
CA THR A 530 46.36 8.33 -17.60
C THR A 530 47.22 8.44 -16.34
N CYS A 531 48.29 7.65 -16.27
CA CYS A 531 49.20 7.63 -15.13
C CYS A 531 50.44 8.53 -15.31
N SER A 532 50.97 8.98 -14.16
CA SER A 532 52.27 9.62 -14.02
C SER A 532 53.40 8.71 -14.50
N ASN A 533 54.55 9.30 -14.83
CA ASN A 533 55.72 8.53 -15.27
C ASN A 533 56.16 7.54 -14.19
N GLY A 534 56.48 6.31 -14.60
CA GLY A 534 56.83 5.22 -13.70
C GLY A 534 55.65 4.45 -13.10
N TYR A 535 54.44 4.67 -13.62
CA TYR A 535 53.23 3.93 -13.30
C TYR A 535 52.50 3.53 -14.57
N TYR A 536 51.78 2.41 -14.51
CA TYR A 536 50.92 1.91 -15.57
C TYR A 536 49.49 1.68 -15.07
N LEU A 537 48.54 1.70 -15.99
CA LEU A 537 47.13 1.54 -15.70
C LEU A 537 46.79 0.06 -15.45
N SER A 538 46.21 -0.23 -14.29
CA SER A 538 45.70 -1.57 -13.98
C SER A 538 44.44 -1.48 -13.12
N GLY A 539 43.32 -2.00 -13.62
CA GLY A 539 42.04 -1.99 -12.90
C GLY A 539 41.52 -0.58 -12.56
N GLY A 540 41.81 0.42 -13.40
CA GLY A 540 41.41 1.81 -13.16
C GLY A 540 42.28 2.55 -12.13
N LYS A 541 43.44 2.01 -11.75
CA LYS A 541 44.39 2.67 -10.84
C LYS A 541 45.81 2.65 -11.41
N CYS A 542 46.65 3.56 -10.94
CA CYS A 542 48.05 3.62 -11.31
C CYS A 542 48.88 2.72 -10.42
N VAL A 543 49.44 1.68 -11.01
CA VAL A 543 50.33 0.73 -10.35
C VAL A 543 51.76 1.07 -10.75
N ARG A 544 52.65 1.10 -9.76
CA ARG A 544 54.07 1.43 -9.99
C ARG A 544 54.71 0.38 -10.90
N CYS A 545 55.50 0.83 -11.87
CA CYS A 545 56.34 -0.05 -12.68
C CYS A 545 57.30 -0.84 -11.78
N ASP A 546 57.61 -2.08 -12.16
CA ASP A 546 58.50 -2.93 -11.37
C ASP A 546 59.94 -2.37 -11.32
N SER A 547 60.65 -2.63 -10.22
CA SER A 547 62.02 -2.15 -10.02
C SER A 547 63.03 -2.83 -10.95
N SER A 548 62.76 -4.06 -11.40
CA SER A 548 63.55 -4.75 -12.43
C SER A 548 63.54 -4.01 -13.77
N CYS A 549 62.55 -3.13 -13.97
CA CYS A 549 62.38 -2.34 -15.19
C CYS A 549 62.90 -0.91 -15.05
N ASN A 550 63.72 -0.66 -14.02
CA ASN A 550 64.19 0.67 -13.63
C ASN A 550 63.03 1.66 -13.41
N PHE A 551 61.89 1.16 -12.95
CA PHE A 551 60.63 1.90 -12.85
C PHE A 551 60.16 2.53 -14.18
N GLN A 552 60.55 1.98 -15.33
CA GLN A 552 60.17 2.44 -16.67
C GLN A 552 59.38 1.35 -17.41
N CYS A 553 58.09 1.59 -17.57
CA CYS A 553 57.19 0.68 -18.27
C CYS A 553 56.15 1.45 -19.09
N ASP A 554 55.59 0.77 -20.08
CA ASP A 554 54.50 1.27 -20.91
C ASP A 554 53.27 1.56 -20.05
N LYS A 555 52.68 2.74 -20.23
CA LYS A 555 51.62 3.24 -19.33
C LYS A 555 50.31 2.45 -19.43
N ILE A 556 50.11 1.66 -20.48
CA ILE A 556 48.87 0.91 -20.71
C ILE A 556 49.05 -0.56 -20.35
N THR A 557 50.06 -1.20 -20.94
CA THR A 557 50.31 -2.63 -20.79
C THR A 557 51.06 -2.96 -19.50
N GLY A 558 51.84 -2.01 -18.97
CA GLY A 558 52.78 -2.22 -17.88
C GLY A 558 54.06 -2.93 -18.32
N ASN A 559 54.22 -3.22 -19.61
CA ASN A 559 55.39 -3.90 -20.14
C ASN A 559 56.64 -3.02 -20.02
N CYS A 560 57.76 -3.62 -19.65
CA CYS A 560 58.98 -2.87 -19.39
C CYS A 560 59.54 -2.24 -20.67
N LEU A 561 59.96 -0.98 -20.56
CA LEU A 561 60.60 -0.24 -21.66
C LEU A 561 62.12 -0.25 -21.53
N ASN A 562 62.61 -0.53 -20.33
CA ASN A 562 64.01 -0.67 -20.00
C ASN A 562 64.16 -1.70 -18.87
N CYS A 563 65.38 -2.20 -18.65
CA CYS A 563 65.70 -3.08 -17.54
C CYS A 563 66.80 -2.46 -16.67
N SER A 564 66.70 -2.66 -15.36
CA SER A 564 67.75 -2.32 -14.40
C SER A 564 69.00 -3.15 -14.64
N SER A 565 70.16 -2.65 -14.19
CA SER A 565 71.41 -3.42 -14.24
C SER A 565 71.25 -4.79 -13.57
N GLY A 566 71.73 -5.85 -14.22
CA GLY A 566 71.55 -7.24 -13.78
C GLY A 566 70.31 -7.94 -14.34
N TYR A 567 69.54 -7.29 -15.22
CA TYR A 567 68.33 -7.85 -15.83
C TYR A 567 68.29 -7.64 -17.36
N VAL A 568 67.66 -8.58 -18.06
CA VAL A 568 67.34 -8.54 -19.49
C VAL A 568 65.82 -8.51 -19.72
N PRO A 569 65.33 -8.02 -20.89
CA PRO A 569 63.93 -8.15 -21.24
C PRO A 569 63.48 -9.62 -21.25
N SER A 570 62.28 -9.85 -20.71
CA SER A 570 61.58 -11.13 -20.83
C SER A 570 61.21 -11.42 -22.29
N ASN A 571 61.01 -12.69 -22.64
CA ASN A 571 60.53 -13.10 -23.96
C ASN A 571 59.30 -14.02 -23.80
N PRO A 572 58.08 -13.53 -24.07
CA PRO A 572 57.74 -12.18 -24.55
C PRO A 572 57.96 -11.09 -23.49
N ILE A 573 58.08 -9.82 -23.92
CA ILE A 573 58.22 -8.67 -23.01
C ILE A 573 57.03 -8.64 -22.05
N SER A 574 57.32 -8.54 -20.75
CA SER A 574 56.33 -8.54 -19.69
C SER A 574 56.52 -7.35 -18.72
N LYS A 575 55.75 -7.35 -17.63
CA LYS A 575 55.80 -6.34 -16.56
C LYS A 575 57.04 -6.41 -15.66
N THR A 576 57.87 -7.43 -15.86
CA THR A 576 59.12 -7.65 -15.13
C THR A 576 60.24 -8.05 -16.09
N CYS A 577 61.47 -7.62 -15.80
CA CYS A 577 62.65 -8.11 -16.49
C CYS A 577 63.16 -9.42 -15.84
N GLN A 578 63.85 -10.23 -16.62
CA GLN A 578 64.44 -11.50 -16.18
C GLN A 578 65.87 -11.24 -15.72
N SER A 579 66.31 -11.75 -14.56
CA SER A 579 67.70 -11.56 -14.11
C SER A 579 68.69 -12.22 -15.08
N CYS A 580 69.94 -11.74 -15.15
CA CYS A 580 70.97 -12.34 -16.02
C CYS A 580 71.11 -13.86 -15.78
N THR A 581 71.14 -14.27 -14.51
CA THR A 581 71.24 -15.67 -14.07
C THR A 581 70.03 -16.53 -14.43
N SER A 582 68.83 -15.93 -14.47
CA SER A 582 67.62 -16.64 -14.88
C SER A 582 67.53 -16.78 -16.40
N PHE A 583 68.08 -15.81 -17.15
CA PHE A 583 68.17 -15.85 -18.60
C PHE A 583 69.12 -16.94 -19.08
N ASP A 584 70.30 -17.01 -18.47
CA ASP A 584 71.32 -18.01 -18.70
C ASP A 584 72.08 -18.24 -17.39
N ALA A 585 72.09 -19.47 -16.91
CA ALA A 585 72.68 -19.82 -15.62
C ALA A 585 74.20 -19.56 -15.56
N ASN A 586 74.87 -19.46 -16.71
CA ASN A 586 76.30 -19.18 -16.80
C ASN A 586 76.57 -17.72 -17.21
N CYS A 587 75.56 -16.84 -17.17
CA CYS A 587 75.75 -15.43 -17.48
C CYS A 587 76.06 -14.61 -16.23
N GLN A 588 77.26 -14.03 -16.20
CA GLN A 588 77.70 -13.17 -15.11
C GLN A 588 77.14 -11.74 -15.26
N THR A 589 77.27 -11.16 -16.45
CA THR A 589 76.74 -9.81 -16.75
C THR A 589 76.02 -9.81 -18.10
N CYS A 590 74.87 -9.16 -18.16
CA CYS A 590 74.01 -9.09 -19.33
C CYS A 590 73.86 -7.64 -19.85
N SER A 591 73.31 -7.49 -21.06
CA SER A 591 73.25 -6.21 -21.77
C SER A 591 72.43 -5.16 -21.01
N THR A 592 72.97 -3.93 -20.93
CA THR A 592 72.29 -2.76 -20.36
C THR A 592 71.52 -1.95 -21.41
N GLN A 593 71.46 -2.42 -22.66
CA GLN A 593 70.82 -1.71 -23.79
C GLN A 593 69.44 -2.28 -24.12
N PHE A 594 68.74 -2.85 -23.14
CA PHE A 594 67.44 -3.52 -23.30
C PHE A 594 67.47 -4.63 -24.38
N GLU A 595 68.57 -5.39 -24.43
CA GLU A 595 68.72 -6.55 -25.30
C GLU A 595 68.79 -7.84 -24.47
N ARG A 596 68.21 -8.94 -24.98
CA ARG A 596 68.24 -10.24 -24.31
C ARG A 596 69.54 -11.00 -24.60
N LYS A 597 70.68 -10.44 -24.16
CA LYS A 597 72.02 -10.98 -24.41
C LYS A 597 72.87 -10.95 -23.14
N CYS A 598 73.67 -11.98 -22.93
CA CYS A 598 74.81 -11.99 -22.02
C CYS A 598 75.98 -11.24 -22.67
N LEU A 599 76.74 -10.49 -21.87
CA LEU A 599 77.97 -9.82 -22.32
C LEU A 599 79.21 -10.56 -21.83
N ILE A 600 79.19 -11.02 -20.58
CA ILE A 600 80.29 -11.76 -19.95
C ILE A 600 79.72 -12.98 -19.25
N CYS A 601 80.29 -14.15 -19.58
CA CYS A 601 79.92 -15.42 -18.98
C CYS A 601 80.80 -15.79 -17.77
N GLU A 602 80.28 -16.68 -16.94
CA GLU A 602 81.01 -17.34 -15.85
C GLU A 602 82.23 -18.11 -16.37
N SER A 603 83.16 -18.43 -15.48
CA SER A 603 84.39 -19.16 -15.82
C SER A 603 84.09 -20.44 -16.63
N SER A 604 84.91 -20.69 -17.65
CA SER A 604 84.77 -21.80 -18.62
C SER A 604 83.66 -21.66 -19.67
N PHE A 605 83.03 -20.48 -19.76
CA PHE A 605 82.09 -20.14 -20.82
C PHE A 605 82.45 -18.80 -21.47
N TYR A 606 81.94 -18.56 -22.67
CA TYR A 606 82.06 -17.30 -23.37
C TYR A 606 80.79 -16.96 -24.16
N THR A 607 80.65 -15.69 -24.48
CA THR A 607 79.48 -15.17 -25.19
C THR A 607 79.50 -15.58 -26.67
N SER A 608 78.47 -16.31 -27.11
CA SER A 608 78.25 -16.63 -28.53
C SER A 608 77.77 -15.41 -29.32
N ALA A 609 77.80 -15.49 -30.65
CA ALA A 609 77.26 -14.44 -31.54
C ALA A 609 75.78 -14.08 -31.25
N ASN A 610 75.00 -15.01 -30.70
CA ASN A 610 73.59 -14.79 -30.33
C ASN A 610 73.41 -14.22 -28.91
N GLY A 611 74.50 -14.02 -28.16
CA GLY A 611 74.47 -13.49 -26.80
C GLY A 611 74.15 -14.52 -25.71
N SER A 612 74.31 -15.82 -25.97
CA SER A 612 74.19 -16.87 -24.94
C SER A 612 75.56 -17.44 -24.57
N CYS A 613 75.71 -17.95 -23.35
CA CYS A 613 76.95 -18.50 -22.85
C CYS A 613 77.16 -19.92 -23.36
N VAL A 614 78.27 -20.13 -24.06
CA VAL A 614 78.69 -21.42 -24.58
C VAL A 614 80.04 -21.80 -23.98
N LYS A 615 80.28 -23.10 -23.79
CA LYS A 615 81.48 -23.59 -23.12
C LYS A 615 82.75 -23.27 -23.94
N CYS A 616 83.84 -22.90 -23.27
CA CYS A 616 85.15 -22.77 -23.89
C CYS A 616 85.53 -24.07 -24.63
N ASP A 617 86.24 -23.94 -25.76
CA ASP A 617 86.73 -25.11 -26.49
C ASP A 617 87.68 -25.94 -25.60
N VAL A 618 87.62 -27.26 -25.77
CA VAL A 618 88.43 -28.19 -24.97
C VAL A 618 89.93 -27.94 -25.12
N THR A 619 90.37 -27.43 -26.28
CA THR A 619 91.78 -27.09 -26.53
C THR A 619 92.29 -25.94 -25.67
N CYS A 620 91.41 -25.11 -25.11
CA CYS A 620 91.76 -24.05 -24.16
C CYS A 620 91.93 -24.56 -22.71
N ASN A 621 91.86 -25.87 -22.44
CA ASN A 621 91.80 -26.43 -21.08
C ASN A 621 90.64 -25.89 -20.22
N GLY A 622 89.54 -25.46 -20.87
CA GLY A 622 88.41 -24.83 -20.18
C GLY A 622 88.63 -23.40 -19.70
N GLU A 623 89.75 -22.76 -20.09
CA GLU A 623 90.08 -21.38 -19.71
C GLU A 623 90.10 -20.47 -20.95
N CYS A 624 89.05 -19.65 -21.08
CA CYS A 624 88.93 -18.66 -22.13
C CYS A 624 88.35 -17.34 -21.60
N ASP A 625 88.54 -16.25 -22.34
CA ASP A 625 87.97 -14.94 -22.03
C ASP A 625 86.45 -14.98 -22.13
N GLY A 626 85.75 -14.59 -21.05
CA GLY A 626 84.30 -14.72 -20.92
C GLY A 626 83.46 -13.90 -21.91
N SER A 627 84.08 -12.99 -22.67
CA SER A 627 83.41 -12.15 -23.67
C SER A 627 83.74 -12.56 -25.11
N SER A 628 85.02 -12.75 -25.41
CA SER A 628 85.53 -13.03 -26.75
C SER A 628 85.68 -14.52 -27.04
N GLY A 629 85.73 -15.35 -26.01
CA GLY A 629 86.00 -16.79 -26.12
C GLY A 629 87.45 -17.14 -26.41
N ASN A 630 88.33 -16.15 -26.55
CA ASN A 630 89.73 -16.39 -26.84
C ASN A 630 90.40 -17.18 -25.71
N CYS A 631 91.11 -18.25 -26.04
CA CYS A 631 91.80 -19.06 -25.04
C CYS A 631 92.77 -18.18 -24.22
N THR A 632 92.65 -18.23 -22.89
CA THR A 632 93.60 -17.59 -21.96
C THR A 632 94.70 -18.56 -21.54
N ASN A 633 94.44 -19.86 -21.71
CA ASN A 633 95.37 -20.96 -21.52
C ASN A 633 95.13 -22.03 -22.59
N CYS A 634 96.07 -22.93 -22.81
CA CYS A 634 95.92 -24.06 -23.74
C CYS A 634 96.20 -25.37 -23.02
N GLN A 635 95.47 -26.43 -23.40
CA GLN A 635 95.74 -27.78 -22.96
C GLN A 635 97.17 -28.18 -23.36
N VAL A 636 97.83 -29.01 -22.53
CA VAL A 636 99.16 -29.57 -22.84
C VAL A 636 99.17 -30.17 -24.25
N GLY A 637 100.16 -29.79 -25.06
CA GLY A 637 100.27 -30.18 -26.47
C GLY A 637 99.70 -29.17 -27.47
N TYR A 638 99.18 -28.04 -27.00
CA TYR A 638 98.62 -26.97 -27.83
C TYR A 638 99.25 -25.60 -27.51
N VAL A 639 99.33 -24.72 -28.51
CA VAL A 639 99.74 -23.31 -28.38
C VAL A 639 98.62 -22.37 -28.82
N PHE A 640 98.64 -21.12 -28.35
CA PHE A 640 97.70 -20.10 -28.83
C PHE A 640 97.79 -19.95 -30.34
N MET A 641 96.68 -19.75 -31.04
CA MET A 641 96.71 -19.31 -32.45
C MET A 641 97.22 -17.87 -32.58
N GLU A 642 97.63 -17.47 -33.79
CA GLU A 642 98.03 -16.09 -34.10
C GLU A 642 97.22 -15.55 -35.28
N PRO A 643 96.24 -14.66 -35.05
CA PRO A 643 95.86 -14.07 -33.75
C PRO A 643 95.21 -15.08 -32.77
N LYS A 644 95.20 -14.75 -31.46
CA LYS A 644 94.50 -15.55 -30.44
C LYS A 644 93.05 -15.78 -30.87
N SER A 645 92.58 -17.00 -30.66
CA SER A 645 91.27 -17.47 -31.12
C SER A 645 90.57 -18.28 -30.03
N VAL A 646 89.34 -18.70 -30.32
CA VAL A 646 88.51 -19.56 -29.46
C VAL A 646 89.02 -21.00 -29.35
N LYS A 647 90.09 -21.33 -30.06
CA LYS A 647 90.77 -22.63 -30.03
C LYS A 647 92.28 -22.42 -29.98
N CYS A 648 92.97 -23.41 -29.44
CA CYS A 648 94.42 -23.54 -29.57
C CYS A 648 94.77 -24.48 -30.73
N GLU A 649 95.95 -24.32 -31.30
CA GLU A 649 96.47 -25.23 -32.34
C GLU A 649 97.53 -26.17 -31.78
N LEU A 650 97.60 -27.39 -32.30
CA LEU A 650 98.58 -28.40 -31.86
C LEU A 650 100.01 -27.91 -32.05
N CYS A 651 100.95 -28.32 -31.17
CA CYS A 651 102.37 -27.96 -31.32
C CYS A 651 102.90 -28.30 -32.72
N LYS A 652 102.47 -29.44 -33.29
CA LYS A 652 102.85 -29.90 -34.64
C LYS A 652 102.33 -29.03 -35.77
N THR A 653 101.23 -28.31 -35.56
CA THR A 653 100.70 -27.34 -36.54
C THR A 653 101.50 -26.04 -36.49
N PHE A 654 101.87 -25.58 -35.29
CA PHE A 654 102.74 -24.42 -35.09
C PHE A 654 104.13 -24.61 -35.73
N ASP A 655 104.72 -25.79 -35.54
CA ASP A 655 105.95 -26.22 -36.17
C ASP A 655 105.97 -27.75 -36.32
N SER A 656 106.12 -28.24 -37.54
CA SER A 656 106.10 -29.68 -37.86
C SER A 656 107.23 -30.47 -37.19
N ASN A 657 108.32 -29.80 -36.79
CA ASN A 657 109.45 -30.40 -36.08
C ASN A 657 109.37 -30.16 -34.57
N CYS A 658 108.30 -29.55 -34.06
CA CYS A 658 108.10 -29.39 -32.62
C CYS A 658 107.40 -30.61 -32.03
N ARG A 659 108.08 -31.27 -31.08
CA ARG A 659 107.56 -32.44 -30.40
C ARG A 659 106.70 -32.04 -29.19
N GLU A 660 107.21 -31.14 -28.38
CA GLU A 660 106.53 -30.60 -27.19
C GLU A 660 106.66 -29.08 -27.20
N CYS A 661 105.54 -28.38 -27.15
CA CYS A 661 105.51 -26.93 -26.98
C CYS A 661 105.55 -26.55 -25.50
N LYS A 662 105.86 -25.29 -25.22
CA LYS A 662 105.97 -24.77 -23.86
C LYS A 662 104.60 -24.68 -23.19
N ASP A 663 104.59 -24.82 -21.86
CA ASP A 663 103.39 -24.78 -21.03
C ASP A 663 102.65 -23.43 -21.14
N TYR A 664 101.39 -23.41 -20.69
CA TYR A 664 100.51 -22.24 -20.70
C TYR A 664 100.23 -21.64 -22.09
N GLY A 665 100.29 -22.47 -23.13
CA GLY A 665 99.95 -22.10 -24.50
C GLY A 665 100.94 -21.16 -25.18
N GLU A 666 102.13 -20.92 -24.61
CA GLU A 666 103.16 -20.10 -25.26
C GLU A 666 103.49 -20.67 -26.66
N ARG A 667 103.46 -19.82 -27.70
CA ARG A 667 103.84 -20.16 -29.09
C ARG A 667 105.34 -20.39 -29.22
N LYS A 668 105.87 -21.36 -28.48
CA LYS A 668 107.28 -21.70 -28.40
C LYS A 668 107.44 -23.20 -28.30
N CYS A 669 108.41 -23.74 -29.02
CA CYS A 669 108.78 -25.13 -28.85
C CYS A 669 109.67 -25.31 -27.61
N LYS A 670 109.34 -26.29 -26.77
CA LYS A 670 110.13 -26.69 -25.61
C LYS A 670 111.14 -27.78 -25.99
N THR A 671 110.69 -28.78 -26.75
CA THR A 671 111.55 -29.84 -27.30
C THR A 671 111.20 -30.13 -28.75
N CYS A 672 112.22 -30.29 -29.60
CA CYS A 672 112.05 -30.58 -31.02
C CYS A 672 112.20 -32.07 -31.33
N GLU A 673 111.77 -32.46 -32.53
CA GLU A 673 112.04 -33.77 -33.12
C GLU A 673 113.56 -33.95 -33.33
N ASN A 674 114.00 -35.20 -33.52
CA ASN A 674 115.43 -35.52 -33.67
C ASN A 674 116.10 -34.69 -34.77
N ASN A 675 117.32 -34.22 -34.52
CA ASN A 675 118.12 -33.32 -35.38
C ASN A 675 117.68 -31.85 -35.38
N TYR A 676 116.77 -31.45 -34.50
CA TYR A 676 116.33 -30.07 -34.34
C TYR A 676 116.38 -29.63 -32.88
N TYR A 677 116.41 -28.31 -32.64
CA TYR A 677 116.30 -27.71 -31.32
C TYR A 677 115.59 -26.35 -31.38
N PRO A 678 115.01 -25.87 -30.26
CA PRO A 678 114.33 -24.58 -30.21
C PRO A 678 115.27 -23.41 -30.53
N ASN A 679 114.93 -22.62 -31.53
CA ASN A 679 115.63 -21.37 -31.83
C ASN A 679 115.17 -20.29 -30.84
N PRO A 680 116.07 -19.67 -30.05
CA PRO A 680 115.68 -18.67 -29.05
C PRO A 680 115.10 -17.38 -29.66
N LEU A 681 115.34 -17.10 -30.94
CA LEU A 681 114.81 -15.90 -31.60
C LEU A 681 113.44 -16.13 -32.22
N THR A 682 113.25 -17.24 -32.92
CA THR A 682 111.99 -17.53 -33.62
C THR A 682 111.03 -18.38 -32.81
N SER A 683 111.50 -18.95 -31.69
CA SER A 683 110.79 -19.92 -30.85
C SER A 683 110.32 -21.20 -31.57
N LYS A 684 110.78 -21.40 -32.82
CA LYS A 684 110.55 -22.56 -33.68
C LYS A 684 111.77 -23.47 -33.70
N CYS A 685 111.59 -24.71 -34.10
CA CYS A 685 112.66 -25.69 -34.25
C CYS A 685 113.55 -25.33 -35.43
N ARG A 686 114.86 -25.20 -35.17
CA ARG A 686 115.88 -25.11 -36.22
C ARG A 686 116.72 -26.37 -36.22
N VAL A 687 117.25 -26.71 -37.39
CA VAL A 687 118.15 -27.86 -37.53
C VAL A 687 119.39 -27.67 -36.67
N CYS A 688 119.91 -28.77 -36.14
CA CYS A 688 121.18 -28.78 -35.44
C CYS A 688 122.33 -28.32 -36.33
N ASP A 689 123.36 -27.76 -35.70
CA ASP A 689 124.52 -27.25 -36.43
C ASP A 689 125.18 -28.38 -37.24
N SER A 690 125.65 -28.05 -38.45
CA SER A 690 126.26 -29.02 -39.36
C SER A 690 127.52 -29.69 -38.81
N THR A 691 128.13 -29.12 -37.76
CA THR A 691 129.30 -29.68 -37.06
C THR A 691 128.92 -30.73 -36.00
N CYS A 692 127.65 -30.84 -35.61
CA CYS A 692 127.16 -31.97 -34.82
C CYS A 692 126.88 -33.18 -35.74
N GLU A 693 127.10 -34.40 -35.26
CA GLU A 693 126.65 -35.58 -35.98
C GLU A 693 125.11 -35.63 -36.03
N LYS A 694 124.54 -36.18 -37.12
CA LYS A 694 123.09 -36.23 -37.33
C LYS A 694 122.38 -36.89 -36.13
N ASN A 695 121.33 -36.24 -35.61
CA ASN A 695 120.59 -36.64 -34.40
C ASN A 695 121.40 -36.62 -33.09
N GLN A 696 122.64 -36.12 -33.09
CA GLN A 696 123.53 -36.09 -31.91
C GLN A 696 123.65 -34.69 -31.31
N CYS A 697 122.57 -33.92 -31.34
CA CYS A 697 122.41 -32.66 -30.63
C CYS A 697 121.28 -32.81 -29.60
N ASP A 698 121.37 -32.10 -28.49
CA ASP A 698 120.30 -32.06 -27.50
C ASP A 698 119.07 -31.35 -28.09
N THR A 699 117.91 -32.00 -28.07
CA THR A 699 116.69 -31.52 -28.73
C THR A 699 116.00 -30.35 -28.02
N SER A 700 116.55 -29.87 -26.88
CA SER A 700 116.02 -28.74 -26.10
C SER A 700 116.97 -27.55 -26.10
N THR A 701 118.29 -27.80 -26.14
CA THR A 701 119.33 -26.77 -26.03
C THR A 701 120.16 -26.61 -27.31
N GLY A 702 120.14 -27.60 -28.21
CA GLY A 702 120.95 -27.63 -29.43
C GLY A 702 122.42 -28.00 -29.23
N ILE A 703 122.86 -28.20 -27.98
CA ILE A 703 124.26 -28.51 -27.66
C ILE A 703 124.65 -29.86 -28.29
N CYS A 704 125.78 -29.92 -29.00
CA CYS A 704 126.22 -31.18 -29.59
C CYS A 704 126.57 -32.20 -28.50
N ASN A 705 125.94 -33.37 -28.55
CA ASN A 705 126.32 -34.56 -27.78
C ASN A 705 127.44 -35.37 -28.46
N LYS A 706 127.61 -35.20 -29.78
CA LYS A 706 128.73 -35.75 -30.57
C LYS A 706 128.97 -34.90 -31.82
N CYS A 707 130.23 -34.65 -32.14
CA CYS A 707 130.66 -33.87 -33.31
C CYS A 707 130.87 -34.78 -34.53
N ILE A 708 130.77 -34.22 -35.73
CA ILE A 708 131.20 -34.92 -36.95
C ILE A 708 132.70 -35.24 -36.92
N THR A 709 133.13 -36.13 -37.82
CA THR A 709 134.53 -36.53 -37.92
C THR A 709 135.47 -35.32 -38.04
N ASN A 710 136.53 -35.32 -37.23
CA ASN A 710 137.55 -34.27 -37.15
C ASN A 710 137.08 -32.92 -36.57
N PHE A 711 135.99 -32.93 -35.81
CA PHE A 711 135.53 -31.82 -34.97
C PHE A 711 135.47 -32.26 -33.50
N ILE A 712 135.64 -31.31 -32.58
CA ILE A 712 135.65 -31.57 -31.14
C ILE A 712 134.78 -30.56 -30.39
N PHE A 713 134.38 -30.90 -29.16
CA PHE A 713 133.53 -30.03 -28.36
C PHE A 713 134.21 -28.67 -28.07
N GLN A 714 133.41 -27.61 -28.12
CA GLN A 714 133.75 -26.34 -27.50
C GLN A 714 133.92 -26.49 -25.98
N ASN A 715 134.65 -25.58 -25.34
CA ASN A 715 134.77 -25.50 -23.89
C ASN A 715 134.37 -24.09 -23.40
N PRO A 716 133.17 -23.90 -22.82
CA PRO A 716 132.15 -24.91 -22.50
C PRO A 716 131.47 -25.51 -23.76
N ARG A 717 130.80 -26.66 -23.60
CA ARG A 717 130.05 -27.30 -24.70
C ARG A 717 129.02 -26.32 -25.27
N SER A 718 128.85 -26.36 -26.59
CA SER A 718 128.08 -25.38 -27.34
C SER A 718 127.24 -26.07 -28.42
N ILE A 719 126.44 -25.26 -29.13
CA ILE A 719 125.60 -25.69 -30.25
C ILE A 719 126.41 -26.09 -31.50
N SER A 720 127.70 -25.76 -31.54
CA SER A 720 128.64 -26.13 -32.59
C SER A 720 129.92 -26.70 -32.01
N CYS A 721 130.65 -27.42 -32.85
CA CYS A 721 131.96 -27.98 -32.53
C CYS A 721 133.08 -27.18 -33.19
N ASP A 722 134.24 -27.15 -32.54
CA ASP A 722 135.43 -26.55 -33.12
C ASP A 722 136.03 -27.52 -34.13
N ASN A 723 136.46 -26.99 -35.29
CA ASN A 723 137.27 -27.78 -36.20
C ASN A 723 138.58 -28.16 -35.50
N CYS A 724 139.09 -29.36 -35.74
CA CYS A 724 140.36 -29.81 -35.17
C CYS A 724 141.51 -28.81 -35.34
N SER A 725 141.60 -28.14 -36.50
CA SER A 725 142.65 -27.15 -36.75
C SER A 725 142.45 -25.83 -35.99
N GLN A 726 141.25 -25.54 -35.49
CA GLN A 726 140.97 -24.38 -34.63
C GLN A 726 141.31 -24.64 -33.16
N PHE A 727 141.22 -25.90 -32.72
CA PHE A 727 141.64 -26.29 -31.38
C PHE A 727 143.17 -26.26 -31.22
N GLU A 728 143.87 -26.79 -32.22
CA GLU A 728 145.33 -26.84 -32.27
C GLU A 728 145.77 -26.81 -33.72
N GLU A 729 146.46 -25.74 -34.12
CA GLU A 729 146.83 -25.49 -35.53
C GLU A 729 147.69 -26.62 -36.09
N GLN A 730 148.54 -27.21 -35.26
CA GLN A 730 149.44 -28.30 -35.64
C GLN A 730 148.77 -29.69 -35.55
N CYS A 731 147.49 -29.77 -35.19
CA CYS A 731 146.75 -31.03 -35.17
C CYS A 731 146.18 -31.36 -36.56
N LYS A 732 146.46 -32.57 -37.03
CA LYS A 732 145.94 -33.12 -38.30
C LYS A 732 144.61 -33.84 -38.08
N THR A 733 144.50 -34.64 -37.02
CA THR A 733 143.27 -35.37 -36.70
C THR A 733 143.00 -35.37 -35.21
N CYS A 734 141.78 -35.00 -34.83
CA CYS A 734 141.31 -34.97 -33.45
C CYS A 734 140.50 -36.23 -33.11
N SER A 735 140.33 -36.47 -31.81
CA SER A 735 139.68 -37.67 -31.29
C SER A 735 138.26 -37.88 -31.84
N SER A 736 137.94 -39.14 -32.17
CA SER A 736 136.63 -39.55 -32.70
C SER A 736 135.51 -39.56 -31.64
N ASP A 737 135.86 -39.49 -30.35
CA ASP A 737 134.92 -39.31 -29.23
C ASP A 737 134.54 -37.83 -28.98
N SER A 738 134.96 -36.94 -29.88
CA SER A 738 134.72 -35.48 -29.84
C SER A 738 135.35 -34.76 -28.64
N THR A 739 136.15 -35.43 -27.80
CA THR A 739 136.88 -34.76 -26.71
C THR A 739 137.98 -33.86 -27.26
N ARG A 740 138.37 -32.82 -26.51
CA ARG A 740 139.41 -31.85 -26.91
C ARG A 740 140.81 -32.48 -26.87
N LYS A 741 141.08 -33.42 -27.76
CA LYS A 741 142.32 -34.19 -27.85
C LYS A 741 142.76 -34.34 -29.31
N CYS A 742 144.02 -34.00 -29.57
CA CYS A 742 144.66 -34.35 -30.83
C CYS A 742 145.14 -35.80 -30.80
N VAL A 743 144.86 -36.59 -31.84
CA VAL A 743 145.34 -37.97 -31.97
C VAL A 743 146.42 -38.12 -33.03
N GLU A 744 146.49 -37.19 -33.99
CA GLU A 744 147.53 -37.15 -35.02
C GLU A 744 147.95 -35.71 -35.31
N CYS A 745 149.25 -35.43 -35.25
CA CYS A 745 149.82 -34.11 -35.54
C CYS A 745 150.31 -33.98 -36.99
N LYS A 746 150.44 -32.74 -37.47
CA LYS A 746 151.11 -32.42 -38.73
C LYS A 746 152.60 -32.77 -38.66
N THR A 747 153.25 -32.86 -39.82
CA THR A 747 154.66 -33.22 -39.96
C THR A 747 155.55 -32.41 -39.01
N ASN A 748 156.54 -33.07 -38.38
CA ASN A 748 157.48 -32.52 -37.39
C ASN A 748 156.90 -32.21 -35.99
N HIS A 749 155.69 -32.70 -35.67
CA HIS A 749 155.10 -32.60 -34.34
C HIS A 749 154.61 -33.97 -33.85
N TYR A 750 154.65 -34.21 -32.54
CA TYR A 750 154.07 -35.40 -31.88
C TYR A 750 152.98 -34.98 -30.89
N VAL A 751 152.05 -35.90 -30.57
CA VAL A 751 151.00 -35.64 -29.57
C VAL A 751 151.61 -35.68 -28.17
N ASN A 752 151.53 -34.56 -27.44
CA ASN A 752 151.86 -34.51 -26.03
C ASN A 752 150.68 -35.08 -25.22
N THR A 753 150.91 -36.19 -24.53
CA THR A 753 149.89 -36.90 -23.75
C THR A 753 149.46 -36.18 -22.47
N GLU A 754 150.24 -35.21 -21.97
CA GLU A 754 149.89 -34.47 -20.75
C GLU A 754 148.81 -33.41 -20.99
N ASN A 755 148.85 -32.74 -22.15
CA ASN A 755 147.91 -31.67 -22.50
C ASN A 755 147.06 -31.98 -23.74
N ASN A 756 147.25 -33.15 -24.36
CA ASN A 756 146.56 -33.63 -25.56
C ASN A 756 146.67 -32.70 -26.79
N LYS A 757 147.77 -31.94 -26.88
CA LYS A 757 148.10 -31.02 -27.99
C LYS A 757 149.38 -31.44 -28.71
N CYS A 758 149.64 -30.87 -29.88
CA CYS A 758 150.85 -31.14 -30.64
C CYS A 758 152.05 -30.36 -30.10
N LYS A 759 153.17 -31.05 -29.91
CA LYS A 759 154.46 -30.46 -29.55
C LYS A 759 155.47 -30.74 -30.67
N MET A 760 156.30 -29.75 -30.98
CA MET A 760 157.34 -29.89 -32.00
C MET A 760 158.35 -30.96 -31.57
N CYS A 761 158.82 -31.77 -32.52
CA CYS A 761 159.89 -32.73 -32.26
C CYS A 761 161.21 -31.97 -31.97
N ASP A 762 161.87 -32.29 -30.87
CA ASP A 762 163.21 -31.77 -30.59
C ASP A 762 164.19 -32.36 -31.63
N SER A 763 164.95 -31.48 -32.29
CA SER A 763 165.83 -31.79 -33.43
C SER A 763 167.00 -32.68 -33.08
#